data_AF-A0A960R0S1-F1
#
_entry.id   AF-A0A960R0S1-F1
#
_cell.length_a   1.000
_cell.length_b   1.000
_cell.length_c   1.000
_cell.angle_alpha   90.00
_cell.angle_beta   90.00
_cell.angle_gamma   90.00
#
_symmetry.space_group_name_H-M   'P 1'
#
loop_
_entity.id
_entity.type
_entity.pdbx_description
1 polymer ?
#
loop_
_entity_poly.entity_id
_entity_poly.type
_entity_poly.pdbx_seq_one_letter_code
_entity_poly.pdbx_strand_id
1 'polypeptide(L)'
;MAPLLQLIKEKTVSEDPRRQKLYRLFYNLQFFTSNKKFEELIFLGLSLLRCTDPSFLKRRSDQAIEWILKQLSFVSTHFLSPQPPIVSFLTHQVTFPFQNKNVLGLLIQVPNSLLSLADITALALSDQPSWHLVGGSSFVLPAIDSSFTSFYFELQNELGIIHETDAHQLTKNLPQKLIEESENGFLPRIFPNNRELLMKNFRTIMGEISSKDLPQVFIDFTKQTTRDYQFSALICRYKTQKDPPMAQLLSSAGAHIDGTTTVHALDGLKEGVICTLDIPIIPDLTPHDARRQCGCFIHSTIGPYRDINGGLSEKIDENFDQLVSLLPTSKKLIKSFFYRIVPQDRQATTPPGVLIRMFETLEKEKKQLKRMNLLVKEGSDDVLISIQLCHPEFEKAFRLYTLSNFPQSIFSAEDSTHHSLVCCAIYNQTPQEVKRFKSLTLSFYQDWIQKSKLKQHITVGCTTYFSSFDPRIGTEEETSYLHNLLFEGLMRKGKNGKPEPGVAKKVKISENRCCYRFYLRDSYWSDGRPVTAYDFEHSWKTSLTPSFLSPLCYFFYPIKNAKKIKEGKLPIDTLGVKALQPNILEVSLDYPNSYFLDLCTHSALSPVCRPLDLSNPSWPESHENGYICNGPFTLEKKLERGDLALRKNSLYWDHKDIPLETIRFLMLKPTHCISLFKKKEIDILPYPLNKSPLSQSLPNSKKWKAQLHSRYLCFNCSMPLFKNQKIRTSLSLALNREELANKFSKEAQPLYTFYSPEFTQNLSTINKQNIMLANRLLELGLKEIGETKKSQTCLRLTTTYSHQELGTLICKQLNQNLQLNCTLELVGYDQMICMAPKGQLQLSIMGWINQIANPSYFLEIFSSKKNPINHSLWFSTSLQKKIRKIHTTSSEKKLKLLHAECESLFIEELPMAPLIYTRTHSLTQQEVALWPGPKLSAQFNLRNCYKQDS
;
A
#
# COMPACT_ATOMS: atom_id res chain seq x y z
N MET A 1 0.23 -4.51 -50.80
CA MET A 1 1.44 -4.53 -49.93
C MET A 1 2.75 -4.58 -50.72
N ALA A 2 2.98 -5.56 -51.61
CA ALA A 2 4.26 -5.66 -52.34
C ALA A 2 4.63 -4.44 -53.23
N PRO A 3 3.70 -3.84 -54.02
CA PRO A 3 4.00 -2.58 -54.74
C PRO A 3 4.23 -1.39 -53.80
N LEU A 4 3.78 -1.50 -52.54
CA LEU A 4 3.86 -0.47 -51.51
C LEU A 4 5.25 -0.42 -50.86
N LEU A 5 5.79 -1.61 -50.55
CA LEU A 5 7.17 -1.77 -50.08
C LEU A 5 8.18 -1.33 -51.13
N GLN A 6 7.83 -1.47 -52.41
CA GLN A 6 8.67 -1.00 -53.52
C GLN A 6 8.69 0.53 -53.60
N LEU A 7 7.55 1.20 -53.48
CA LEU A 7 7.46 2.67 -53.48
C LEU A 7 8.14 3.33 -52.26
N ILE A 8 8.11 2.66 -51.11
CA ILE A 8 8.84 3.05 -49.89
C ILE A 8 10.36 2.82 -50.06
N LYS A 9 10.76 1.74 -50.74
CA LYS A 9 12.17 1.43 -51.03
C LYS A 9 12.80 2.37 -52.06
N GLU A 10 12.02 2.90 -53.00
CA GLU A 10 12.52 3.74 -54.10
C GLU A 10 12.90 5.17 -53.69
N LYS A 11 12.70 5.60 -52.44
CA LYS A 11 13.14 6.92 -51.91
C LYS A 11 12.92 8.08 -52.89
N THR A 12 11.78 8.17 -53.57
CA THR A 12 11.42 9.41 -54.27
C THR A 12 11.04 10.45 -53.22
N VAL A 13 12.03 11.25 -52.83
CA VAL A 13 11.90 12.35 -51.88
C VAL A 13 10.92 13.36 -52.49
N SER A 14 9.66 13.30 -52.07
CA SER A 14 8.75 14.42 -52.26
C SER A 14 9.33 15.61 -51.49
N GLU A 15 9.47 16.78 -52.13
CA GLU A 15 9.95 18.00 -51.46
C GLU A 15 8.98 18.53 -50.40
N ASP A 16 7.73 18.03 -50.35
CA ASP A 16 6.76 18.40 -49.32
C ASP A 16 7.08 17.72 -47.98
N PRO A 17 7.49 18.48 -46.94
CA PRO A 17 7.87 17.94 -45.64
C PRO A 17 6.76 17.13 -44.96
N ARG A 18 5.49 17.44 -45.27
CA ARG A 18 4.33 16.78 -44.67
C ARG A 18 4.13 15.38 -45.23
N ARG A 19 4.38 15.18 -46.53
CA ARG A 19 4.38 13.85 -47.16
C ARG A 19 5.53 13.00 -46.63
N GLN A 20 6.72 13.58 -46.44
CA GLN A 20 7.84 12.88 -45.82
C GLN A 20 7.52 12.41 -44.39
N LYS A 21 6.84 13.24 -43.59
CA LYS A 21 6.40 12.88 -42.23
C LYS A 21 5.38 11.74 -42.22
N LEU A 22 4.44 11.74 -43.17
CA LEU A 22 3.47 10.66 -43.39
C LEU A 22 4.13 9.34 -43.80
N TYR A 23 5.11 9.39 -44.71
CA TYR A 23 5.91 8.21 -45.10
C TYR A 23 6.65 7.59 -43.91
N ARG A 24 7.27 8.41 -43.05
CA ARG A 24 7.97 7.94 -41.83
C ARG A 24 7.01 7.30 -40.83
N LEU A 25 5.85 7.92 -40.57
CA LEU A 25 4.83 7.38 -39.66
C LEU A 25 4.27 6.04 -40.15
N PHE A 26 4.00 5.89 -41.46
CA PHE A 26 3.52 4.62 -42.01
C PHE A 26 4.56 3.51 -42.01
N TYR A 27 5.83 3.85 -42.23
CA TYR A 27 6.93 2.88 -42.12
C TYR A 27 7.03 2.30 -40.70
N ASN A 28 6.78 3.11 -39.67
CA ASN A 28 6.82 2.69 -38.27
C ASN A 28 5.59 1.83 -37.86
N LEU A 29 4.44 2.01 -38.51
CA LEU A 29 3.18 1.33 -38.16
C LEU A 29 2.95 -0.01 -38.88
N GLN A 30 3.79 -0.38 -39.85
CA GLN A 30 3.63 -1.58 -40.67
C GLN A 30 3.66 -2.92 -39.91
N PHE A 31 4.02 -2.90 -38.62
CA PHE A 31 4.11 -4.08 -37.74
C PHE A 31 2.85 -4.32 -36.88
N PHE A 32 1.84 -3.44 -36.94
CA PHE A 32 0.58 -3.56 -36.19
C PHE A 32 -0.60 -3.78 -37.14
N THR A 33 -0.70 -4.97 -37.73
CA THR A 33 -1.67 -5.27 -38.81
C THR A 33 -2.92 -6.04 -38.36
N SER A 34 -3.19 -6.19 -37.07
CA SER A 34 -4.35 -6.96 -36.58
C SER A 34 -5.62 -6.12 -36.32
N ASN A 35 -5.59 -4.80 -36.51
CA ASN A 35 -6.72 -3.91 -36.21
C ASN A 35 -7.26 -3.21 -37.46
N LYS A 36 -8.51 -3.53 -37.82
CA LYS A 36 -9.19 -3.09 -39.05
C LYS A 36 -9.26 -1.57 -39.22
N LYS A 37 -9.36 -0.80 -38.12
CA LYS A 37 -9.36 0.67 -38.17
C LYS A 37 -7.99 1.25 -38.57
N PHE A 38 -6.91 0.54 -38.27
CA PHE A 38 -5.56 0.94 -38.68
C PHE A 38 -5.33 0.72 -40.16
N GLU A 39 -5.80 -0.41 -40.72
CA GLU A 39 -5.73 -0.67 -42.15
C GLU A 39 -6.49 0.38 -42.95
N GLU A 40 -7.66 0.83 -42.48
CA GLU A 40 -8.45 1.89 -43.12
C GLU A 40 -7.73 3.25 -43.10
N LEU A 41 -7.12 3.64 -41.97
CA LEU A 41 -6.32 4.87 -41.85
C LEU A 41 -5.06 4.82 -42.73
N ILE A 42 -4.42 3.66 -42.82
CA ILE A 42 -3.28 3.40 -43.71
C ILE A 42 -3.70 3.57 -45.17
N PHE A 43 -4.82 2.96 -45.56
CA PHE A 43 -5.34 3.05 -46.91
C PHE A 43 -5.72 4.50 -47.31
N LEU A 44 -6.34 5.26 -46.40
CA LEU A 44 -6.72 6.66 -46.64
C LEU A 44 -5.50 7.58 -46.81
N GLY A 45 -4.48 7.42 -45.96
CA GLY A 45 -3.25 8.21 -46.05
C GLY A 45 -2.44 7.91 -47.30
N LEU A 46 -2.41 6.65 -47.74
CA LEU A 46 -1.74 6.23 -48.99
C LEU A 46 -2.47 6.74 -50.25
N SER A 47 -3.80 6.83 -50.20
CA SER A 47 -4.61 7.39 -51.29
C SER A 47 -4.33 8.89 -51.50
N LEU A 48 -4.09 9.62 -50.41
CA LEU A 48 -3.69 11.03 -50.45
C LEU A 48 -2.26 11.24 -50.97
N LEU A 49 -1.33 10.32 -50.67
CA LEU A 49 0.06 10.37 -51.14
C LEU A 49 0.19 10.12 -52.66
N ARG A 50 -0.69 9.30 -53.24
CA ARG A 50 -0.71 8.99 -54.68
C ARG A 50 -1.42 10.05 -55.54
N CYS A 51 -2.09 11.02 -54.94
CA CYS A 51 -2.77 12.08 -55.69
C CYS A 51 -1.74 13.11 -56.19
N THR A 52 -1.51 13.15 -57.50
CA THR A 52 -0.55 14.03 -58.18
C THR A 52 -1.21 15.23 -58.86
N ASP A 53 -2.54 15.33 -58.82
CA ASP A 53 -3.29 16.43 -59.45
C ASP A 53 -3.20 17.72 -58.62
N PRO A 54 -2.58 18.81 -59.13
CA PRO A 54 -2.43 20.08 -58.40
C PRO A 54 -3.77 20.74 -58.05
N SER A 55 -4.85 20.43 -58.77
CA SER A 55 -6.17 21.04 -58.57
C SER A 55 -6.91 20.48 -57.34
N PHE A 56 -6.64 19.21 -56.97
CA PHE A 56 -7.18 18.55 -55.78
C PHE A 56 -6.44 18.96 -54.49
N LEU A 57 -5.26 19.56 -54.63
CA LEU A 57 -4.34 19.97 -53.56
C LEU A 57 -4.62 21.39 -53.02
N LYS A 58 -5.88 21.83 -52.98
CA LYS A 58 -6.27 23.11 -52.34
C LYS A 58 -7.16 22.90 -51.11
N ARG A 59 -6.68 23.40 -49.96
CA ARG A 59 -7.30 23.61 -48.62
C ARG A 59 -8.03 22.44 -47.93
N ARG A 60 -8.83 21.62 -48.62
CA ARG A 60 -9.51 20.45 -48.02
C ARG A 60 -8.60 19.24 -47.86
N SER A 61 -7.59 19.10 -48.72
CA SER A 61 -6.55 18.06 -48.64
C SER A 61 -5.55 18.32 -47.50
N ASP A 62 -5.23 19.58 -47.21
CA ASP A 62 -4.35 19.95 -46.09
C ASP A 62 -4.95 19.59 -44.73
N GLN A 63 -6.25 19.87 -44.52
CA GLN A 63 -6.95 19.51 -43.28
C GLN A 63 -7.10 18.00 -43.11
N ALA A 64 -7.30 17.26 -44.20
CA ALA A 64 -7.36 15.80 -44.16
C ALA A 64 -6.00 15.18 -43.82
N ILE A 65 -4.91 15.71 -44.41
CA ILE A 65 -3.53 15.29 -44.13
C ILE A 65 -3.16 15.61 -42.67
N GLU A 66 -3.46 16.81 -42.19
CA GLU A 66 -3.28 17.23 -40.79
C GLU A 66 -4.08 16.34 -39.83
N TRP A 67 -5.35 16.05 -40.13
CA TRP A 67 -6.19 15.20 -39.27
C TRP A 67 -5.65 13.77 -39.20
N ILE A 68 -5.27 13.18 -40.33
CA ILE A 68 -4.65 11.84 -40.36
C ILE A 68 -3.31 11.85 -39.62
N LEU A 69 -2.46 12.86 -39.84
CA LEU A 69 -1.21 13.03 -39.09
C LEU A 69 -1.49 13.14 -37.60
N LYS A 70 -2.53 13.86 -37.17
CA LYS A 70 -2.90 14.03 -35.76
C LYS A 70 -3.45 12.75 -35.14
N GLN A 71 -4.23 11.96 -35.88
CA GLN A 71 -4.71 10.66 -35.41
C GLN A 71 -3.56 9.63 -35.31
N LEU A 72 -2.67 9.57 -36.32
CA LEU A 72 -1.51 8.67 -36.32
C LEU A 72 -0.48 9.08 -35.26
N SER A 73 -0.26 10.37 -35.07
CA SER A 73 0.63 10.87 -34.00
C SER A 73 0.02 10.65 -32.62
N PHE A 74 -1.28 10.90 -32.42
CA PHE A 74 -2.00 10.59 -31.17
C PHE A 74 -1.86 9.11 -30.78
N VAL A 75 -2.07 8.19 -31.73
CA VAL A 75 -1.83 6.76 -31.51
C VAL A 75 -0.36 6.50 -31.17
N SER A 76 0.58 7.06 -31.93
CA SER A 76 2.01 6.86 -31.66
C SER A 76 2.38 7.35 -30.26
N THR A 77 1.85 8.48 -29.79
CA THR A 77 2.15 9.04 -28.46
C THR A 77 1.42 8.36 -27.30
N HIS A 78 0.22 7.80 -27.50
CA HIS A 78 -0.52 7.12 -26.42
C HIS A 78 -0.15 5.64 -26.27
N PHE A 79 0.41 5.00 -27.31
CA PHE A 79 0.93 3.63 -27.22
C PHE A 79 2.48 3.57 -27.18
N LEU A 80 3.18 4.67 -27.48
CA LEU A 80 4.64 4.82 -27.33
C LEU A 80 4.93 6.12 -26.56
N SER A 81 4.98 6.05 -25.22
CA SER A 81 5.67 7.08 -24.43
C SER A 81 7.05 6.54 -24.05
N PRO A 82 8.17 7.23 -24.37
CA PRO A 82 9.49 6.78 -23.99
C PRO A 82 9.71 7.09 -22.51
N GLN A 83 9.91 6.07 -21.70
CA GLN A 83 10.46 6.29 -20.36
C GLN A 83 11.92 6.77 -20.48
N PRO A 84 12.54 7.44 -19.50
CA PRO A 84 13.96 7.76 -19.55
C PRO A 84 14.84 6.53 -19.24
N PRO A 85 16.06 6.42 -19.79
CA PRO A 85 16.99 5.35 -19.42
C PRO A 85 17.45 5.49 -17.96
N ILE A 86 17.50 4.36 -17.25
CA ILE A 86 17.86 4.27 -15.83
C ILE A 86 19.28 3.71 -15.73
N VAL A 87 20.21 4.45 -15.13
CA VAL A 87 21.60 4.02 -14.90
C VAL A 87 21.83 3.81 -13.42
N SER A 88 22.29 2.62 -13.05
CA SER A 88 22.60 2.19 -11.68
C SER A 88 24.03 1.63 -11.66
N PHE A 89 24.75 1.73 -10.54
CA PHE A 89 26.11 1.20 -10.43
C PHE A 89 26.33 0.41 -9.14
N LEU A 90 27.28 -0.51 -9.19
CA LEU A 90 27.69 -1.41 -8.11
C LEU A 90 29.23 -1.55 -8.13
N THR A 91 29.90 -1.00 -7.13
CA THR A 91 31.33 -1.25 -6.92
C THR A 91 31.51 -2.62 -6.26
N HIS A 92 32.23 -3.54 -6.90
CA HIS A 92 32.54 -4.83 -6.29
C HIS A 92 33.89 -5.39 -6.79
N GLN A 93 34.48 -6.30 -6.02
CA GLN A 93 35.72 -6.98 -6.40
C GLN A 93 35.42 -8.25 -7.20
N VAL A 94 36.07 -8.39 -8.35
CA VAL A 94 36.05 -9.63 -9.12
C VAL A 94 37.36 -10.38 -8.90
N THR A 95 37.23 -11.63 -8.46
CA THR A 95 38.31 -12.54 -8.12
C THR A 95 38.62 -13.43 -9.32
N PHE A 96 39.77 -13.28 -9.97
CA PHE A 96 40.25 -14.21 -10.98
C PHE A 96 41.15 -15.28 -10.34
N PRO A 97 41.38 -16.45 -10.98
CA PRO A 97 42.14 -17.57 -10.41
C PRO A 97 43.55 -17.23 -9.91
N PHE A 98 44.13 -16.10 -10.34
CA PHE A 98 45.48 -15.67 -9.95
C PHE A 98 45.62 -14.17 -9.58
N GLN A 99 44.53 -13.38 -9.50
CA GLN A 99 44.57 -11.97 -9.07
C GLN A 99 43.17 -11.41 -8.72
N ASN A 100 43.09 -10.52 -7.72
CA ASN A 100 41.88 -9.76 -7.38
C ASN A 100 41.91 -8.39 -8.06
N LYS A 101 40.83 -8.02 -8.74
CA LYS A 101 40.71 -6.71 -9.41
C LYS A 101 39.44 -6.00 -8.95
N ASN A 102 39.56 -4.73 -8.56
CA ASN A 102 38.41 -3.87 -8.26
C ASN A 102 37.75 -3.46 -9.58
N VAL A 103 36.45 -3.65 -9.70
CA VAL A 103 35.69 -3.30 -10.91
C VAL A 103 34.41 -2.51 -10.56
N LEU A 104 33.96 -1.68 -11.49
CA LEU A 104 32.70 -0.95 -11.39
C LEU A 104 31.67 -1.62 -12.28
N GLY A 105 30.68 -2.28 -11.69
CA GLY A 105 29.53 -2.83 -12.40
C GLY A 105 28.52 -1.73 -12.71
N LEU A 106 28.11 -1.61 -13.98
CA LEU A 106 27.10 -0.67 -14.43
C LEU A 106 25.88 -1.44 -14.91
N LEU A 107 24.70 -1.09 -14.41
CA LEU A 107 23.40 -1.60 -14.85
C LEU A 107 22.63 -0.45 -15.52
N ILE A 108 22.35 -0.59 -16.81
CA ILE A 108 21.71 0.43 -17.63
C ILE A 108 20.44 -0.15 -18.22
N GLN A 109 19.30 0.48 -17.95
CA GLN A 109 18.00 0.08 -18.51
C GLN A 109 17.57 1.13 -19.53
N VAL A 110 17.35 0.73 -20.78
CA VAL A 110 16.96 1.64 -21.86
C VAL A 110 15.60 1.20 -22.42
N PRO A 111 14.62 2.10 -22.57
CA PRO A 111 13.30 1.75 -23.07
C PRO A 111 13.33 1.51 -24.57
N ASN A 112 13.06 0.27 -24.98
CA ASN A 112 12.95 -0.19 -26.38
C ASN A 112 13.88 0.50 -27.38
N SER A 113 15.18 0.60 -27.06
CA SER A 113 16.20 1.17 -27.95
C SER A 113 16.85 0.12 -28.84
N LEU A 114 17.29 0.53 -30.03
CA LEU A 114 18.08 -0.25 -30.98
C LEU A 114 19.58 -0.35 -30.62
N LEU A 115 20.00 0.19 -29.48
CA LEU A 115 21.40 0.23 -29.06
C LEU A 115 21.88 -1.16 -28.62
N SER A 116 22.97 -1.62 -29.22
CA SER A 116 23.62 -2.87 -28.82
C SER A 116 24.45 -2.67 -27.55
N LEU A 117 24.82 -3.78 -26.90
CA LEU A 117 25.74 -3.77 -25.77
C LEU A 117 27.08 -3.10 -26.15
N ALA A 118 27.52 -3.19 -27.41
CA ALA A 118 28.73 -2.52 -27.89
C ALA A 118 28.57 -0.99 -27.95
N ASP A 119 27.40 -0.51 -28.36
CA ASP A 119 27.12 0.93 -28.44
C ASP A 119 27.05 1.55 -27.03
N ILE A 120 26.40 0.84 -26.09
CA ILE A 120 26.26 1.30 -24.71
C ILE A 120 27.61 1.28 -23.97
N THR A 121 28.43 0.26 -24.20
CA THR A 121 29.79 0.19 -23.63
C THR A 121 30.71 1.26 -24.22
N ALA A 122 30.63 1.52 -25.53
CA ALA A 122 31.36 2.61 -26.17
C ALA A 122 30.93 4.00 -25.65
N LEU A 123 29.63 4.20 -25.45
CA LEU A 123 29.08 5.44 -24.87
C LEU A 123 29.57 5.67 -23.44
N ALA A 124 29.59 4.62 -22.61
CA ALA A 124 30.09 4.67 -21.24
C ALA A 124 31.59 4.97 -21.15
N LEU A 125 32.37 4.55 -22.16
CA LEU A 125 33.81 4.75 -22.24
C LEU A 125 34.23 6.02 -23.02
N SER A 126 33.29 6.66 -23.73
CA SER A 126 33.56 7.77 -24.66
C SER A 126 34.30 8.98 -24.05
N ASP A 127 34.10 9.27 -22.76
CA ASP A 127 34.74 10.40 -22.06
C ASP A 127 35.83 9.96 -21.06
N GLN A 128 36.18 8.67 -21.01
CA GLN A 128 37.00 8.10 -19.92
C GLN A 128 38.11 7.18 -20.46
N PRO A 129 39.18 7.74 -21.04
CA PRO A 129 40.21 6.97 -21.74
C PRO A 129 41.05 6.05 -20.83
N SER A 130 41.06 6.27 -19.52
CA SER A 130 41.79 5.44 -18.54
C SER A 130 40.98 4.22 -18.05
N TRP A 131 39.78 4.02 -18.58
CA TRP A 131 38.90 2.92 -18.20
C TRP A 131 38.74 1.95 -19.37
N HIS A 132 38.68 0.66 -19.06
CA HIS A 132 38.48 -0.39 -20.05
C HIS A 132 37.43 -1.40 -19.59
N LEU A 133 36.73 -1.98 -20.56
CA LEU A 133 35.75 -3.03 -20.34
C LEU A 133 36.48 -4.30 -19.85
N VAL A 134 35.99 -4.88 -18.75
CA VAL A 134 36.50 -6.17 -18.27
C VAL A 134 36.00 -7.25 -19.24
N GLY A 135 36.93 -7.93 -19.91
CA GLY A 135 36.60 -8.92 -20.94
C GLY A 135 35.65 -10.01 -20.43
N GLY A 136 34.51 -10.18 -21.11
CA GLY A 136 33.49 -11.18 -20.74
C GLY A 136 32.50 -10.76 -19.66
N SER A 137 32.59 -9.53 -19.12
CA SER A 137 31.69 -9.02 -18.07
C SER A 137 30.38 -8.39 -18.58
N SER A 138 30.21 -8.30 -19.90
CA SER A 138 29.12 -7.55 -20.53
C SER A 138 27.97 -8.49 -20.91
N PHE A 139 26.76 -8.22 -20.40
CA PHE A 139 25.55 -9.03 -20.62
C PHE A 139 24.32 -8.15 -20.87
N VAL A 140 23.38 -8.66 -21.67
CA VAL A 140 22.03 -8.10 -21.78
C VAL A 140 21.14 -8.92 -20.86
N LEU A 141 20.55 -8.29 -19.86
CA LEU A 141 19.63 -8.92 -18.93
C LEU A 141 18.24 -9.01 -19.58
N PRO A 142 17.59 -10.18 -19.55
CA PRO A 142 16.25 -10.36 -20.12
C PRO A 142 15.24 -9.50 -19.36
N ALA A 143 14.43 -8.76 -20.11
CA ALA A 143 13.45 -7.85 -19.54
C ALA A 143 12.32 -8.61 -18.82
N ILE A 144 12.01 -8.22 -17.58
CA ILE A 144 10.81 -8.71 -16.87
C ILE A 144 9.53 -8.05 -17.44
N ASP A 145 9.68 -6.87 -18.03
CA ASP A 145 8.63 -6.06 -18.66
C ASP A 145 9.11 -5.68 -20.07
N SER A 146 8.30 -5.90 -21.11
CA SER A 146 8.69 -5.72 -22.53
C SER A 146 8.89 -4.24 -22.95
N SER A 147 8.95 -3.34 -21.98
CA SER A 147 9.09 -1.90 -22.14
C SER A 147 10.54 -1.42 -22.00
N PHE A 148 11.47 -2.23 -21.48
CA PHE A 148 12.89 -1.88 -21.30
C PHE A 148 13.85 -3.03 -21.62
N THR A 149 15.03 -2.71 -22.15
CA THR A 149 16.16 -3.65 -22.26
C THR A 149 17.23 -3.26 -21.24
N SER A 150 17.66 -4.22 -20.43
CA SER A 150 18.64 -3.99 -19.37
C SER A 150 20.02 -4.51 -19.79
N PHE A 151 21.06 -3.74 -19.56
CA PHE A 151 22.44 -4.02 -19.93
C PHE A 151 23.31 -3.95 -18.68
N TYR A 152 24.17 -4.93 -18.49
CA TYR A 152 25.15 -4.93 -17.42
C TYR A 152 26.55 -5.11 -17.99
N PHE A 153 27.53 -4.35 -17.49
CA PHE A 153 28.93 -4.58 -17.80
C PHE A 153 29.84 -3.99 -16.74
N GLU A 154 31.07 -4.48 -16.66
CA GLU A 154 32.04 -4.06 -15.66
C GLU A 154 33.18 -3.29 -16.30
N LEU A 155 33.53 -2.16 -15.67
CA LEU A 155 34.64 -1.31 -16.08
C LEU A 155 35.75 -1.37 -15.04
N GLN A 156 36.98 -1.33 -15.54
CA GLN A 156 38.19 -1.26 -14.71
C GLN A 156 39.01 -0.04 -15.10
N ASN A 157 39.46 0.70 -14.09
CA ASN A 157 40.44 1.77 -14.26
C ASN A 157 41.86 1.19 -14.32
N GLU A 158 42.75 1.75 -15.15
CA GLU A 158 44.17 1.38 -15.25
C GLU A 158 44.90 1.35 -13.90
N LEU A 159 44.48 2.16 -12.93
CA LEU A 159 45.08 2.24 -11.59
C LEU A 159 44.54 1.20 -10.59
N GLY A 160 43.49 0.43 -10.92
CA GLY A 160 42.97 -0.66 -10.07
C GLY A 160 42.29 -0.22 -8.75
N ILE A 161 42.09 1.08 -8.52
CA ILE A 161 41.40 1.66 -7.36
C ILE A 161 40.17 2.41 -7.87
N ILE A 162 38.99 2.13 -7.30
CA ILE A 162 37.70 2.70 -7.72
C ILE A 162 37.02 3.33 -6.50
N HIS A 163 36.83 4.65 -6.53
CA HIS A 163 36.08 5.38 -5.49
C HIS A 163 34.63 5.64 -5.95
N GLU A 164 33.70 5.82 -5.00
CA GLU A 164 32.29 6.15 -5.31
C GLU A 164 32.14 7.44 -6.13
N THR A 165 33.08 8.38 -5.98
CA THR A 165 33.13 9.62 -6.76
C THR A 165 33.41 9.38 -8.24
N ASP A 166 34.18 8.34 -8.57
CA ASP A 166 34.49 7.95 -9.94
C ASP A 166 33.26 7.34 -10.62
N ALA A 167 32.49 6.54 -9.87
CA ALA A 167 31.23 5.98 -10.32
C ALA A 167 30.17 7.06 -10.61
N HIS A 168 30.11 8.10 -9.78
CA HIS A 168 29.24 9.25 -10.04
C HIS A 168 29.67 10.07 -11.25
N GLN A 169 30.96 10.27 -11.51
CA GLN A 169 31.42 10.96 -12.72
C GLN A 169 31.11 10.16 -14.00
N LEU A 170 31.33 8.84 -13.98
CA LEU A 170 31.05 7.93 -15.10
C LEU A 170 29.56 7.87 -15.47
N THR A 171 28.66 8.00 -14.48
CA THR A 171 27.21 7.81 -14.69
C THR A 171 26.42 9.10 -14.87
N LYS A 172 26.99 10.27 -14.57
CA LYS A 172 26.27 11.56 -14.56
C LYS A 172 25.74 12.01 -15.92
N ASN A 173 26.52 11.83 -16.99
CA ASN A 173 26.16 12.30 -18.34
C ASN A 173 25.63 11.17 -19.24
N LEU A 174 25.72 9.93 -18.77
CA LEU A 174 25.39 8.74 -19.54
C LEU A 174 23.90 8.62 -19.90
N PRO A 175 22.92 8.95 -19.01
CA PRO A 175 21.51 8.95 -19.37
C PRO A 175 21.18 9.90 -20.52
N GLN A 176 21.81 11.08 -20.57
CA GLN A 176 21.56 12.08 -21.61
C GLN A 176 22.16 11.67 -22.96
N LYS A 177 23.38 11.13 -22.96
CA LYS A 177 24.01 10.55 -24.18
C LYS A 177 23.23 9.37 -24.75
N LEU A 178 22.66 8.53 -23.88
CA LEU A 178 21.79 7.42 -24.29
C LEU A 178 20.49 7.92 -24.94
N ILE A 179 19.94 9.04 -24.47
CA ILE A 179 18.80 9.70 -25.11
C ILE A 179 19.20 10.23 -26.50
N GLU A 180 20.31 10.97 -26.60
CA GLU A 180 20.81 11.59 -27.84
C GLU A 180 21.18 10.55 -28.94
N GLU A 181 21.73 9.38 -28.58
CA GLU A 181 22.00 8.28 -29.52
C GLU A 181 20.73 7.48 -29.88
N SER A 182 19.80 7.31 -28.94
CA SER A 182 18.52 6.63 -29.22
C SER A 182 17.65 7.40 -30.23
N GLU A 183 17.84 8.72 -30.34
CA GLU A 183 17.14 9.58 -31.30
C GLU A 183 17.77 9.55 -32.72
N ASN A 184 19.04 9.13 -32.85
CA ASN A 184 19.80 9.19 -34.11
C ASN A 184 20.02 7.83 -34.84
N GLY A 185 19.81 6.69 -34.16
CA GLY A 185 20.10 5.37 -34.73
C GLY A 185 18.87 4.60 -35.25
N PHE A 186 18.44 4.82 -36.50
CA PHE A 186 17.46 3.94 -37.17
C PHE A 186 18.02 3.32 -38.47
N LEU A 187 18.53 2.09 -38.36
CA LEU A 187 18.53 1.12 -39.48
C LEU A 187 18.09 -0.25 -38.97
N PRO A 188 17.23 -0.98 -39.71
CA PRO A 188 16.74 -2.27 -39.27
C PRO A 188 17.71 -3.39 -39.67
N ARG A 189 17.93 -4.35 -38.77
CA ARG A 189 18.23 -5.74 -39.14
C ARG A 189 17.40 -6.68 -38.29
N ILE A 190 16.56 -7.45 -38.98
CA ILE A 190 15.69 -8.48 -38.41
C ILE A 190 16.55 -9.73 -38.17
N PHE A 191 16.67 -10.20 -36.93
CA PHE A 191 16.84 -11.62 -36.63
C PHE A 191 16.14 -11.99 -35.31
N PRO A 192 15.45 -13.14 -35.21
CA PRO A 192 14.84 -13.59 -33.96
C PRO A 192 15.90 -14.08 -32.95
N ASN A 193 15.55 -14.00 -31.67
CA ASN A 193 16.31 -14.49 -30.52
C ASN A 193 16.94 -15.88 -30.74
N ASN A 194 18.12 -16.06 -30.15
CA ASN A 194 19.07 -17.18 -30.21
C ASN A 194 19.87 -17.38 -31.50
N ARG A 195 19.44 -16.88 -32.67
CA ARG A 195 20.24 -17.10 -33.90
C ARG A 195 21.56 -16.31 -33.90
N GLU A 196 21.60 -15.15 -33.25
CA GLU A 196 22.80 -14.30 -33.22
C GLU A 196 23.89 -14.83 -32.26
N LEU A 197 23.51 -15.32 -31.08
CA LEU A 197 24.41 -16.03 -30.15
C LEU A 197 24.87 -17.36 -30.73
N LEU A 198 23.97 -18.13 -31.36
CA LEU A 198 24.32 -19.34 -32.11
C LEU A 198 25.31 -19.02 -33.23
N MET A 199 25.10 -17.95 -34.01
CA MET A 199 26.01 -17.56 -35.09
C MET A 199 27.35 -16.99 -34.58
N LYS A 200 27.38 -16.36 -33.41
CA LYS A 200 28.62 -15.92 -32.75
C LYS A 200 29.43 -17.11 -32.23
N ASN A 201 28.77 -18.06 -31.54
CA ASN A 201 29.39 -19.31 -31.08
C ASN A 201 29.88 -20.12 -32.28
N PHE A 202 29.07 -20.22 -33.33
CA PHE A 202 29.42 -20.86 -34.60
C PHE A 202 30.68 -20.28 -35.23
N ARG A 203 30.77 -18.95 -35.38
CA ARG A 203 31.96 -18.30 -35.96
C ARG A 203 33.21 -18.51 -35.11
N THR A 204 33.08 -18.48 -33.80
CA THR A 204 34.20 -18.70 -32.86
C THR A 204 34.73 -20.13 -32.98
N ILE A 205 33.84 -21.12 -32.91
CA ILE A 205 34.18 -22.54 -32.98
C ILE A 205 34.77 -22.89 -34.36
N MET A 206 34.20 -22.36 -35.45
CA MET A 206 34.73 -22.57 -36.81
C MET A 206 36.13 -21.95 -37.00
N GLY A 207 36.44 -20.87 -36.27
CA GLY A 207 37.77 -20.27 -36.22
C GLY A 207 38.80 -21.15 -35.52
N GLU A 208 38.42 -21.78 -34.41
CA GLU A 208 39.32 -22.49 -33.50
C GLU A 208 39.49 -23.99 -33.83
N ILE A 209 38.50 -24.63 -34.47
CA ILE A 209 38.53 -26.07 -34.73
C ILE A 209 39.63 -26.46 -35.75
N SER A 210 40.42 -27.47 -35.42
CA SER A 210 41.53 -27.98 -36.24
C SER A 210 41.24 -29.40 -36.78
N SER A 211 42.10 -29.90 -37.68
CA SER A 211 41.95 -31.24 -38.26
C SER A 211 42.15 -32.40 -37.27
N LYS A 212 42.59 -32.13 -36.03
CA LYS A 212 42.79 -33.13 -34.97
C LYS A 212 41.65 -33.17 -33.96
N ASP A 213 40.72 -32.21 -34.03
CA ASP A 213 39.64 -32.08 -33.05
C ASP A 213 38.42 -32.92 -33.44
N LEU A 214 37.75 -33.47 -32.44
CA LEU A 214 36.43 -34.07 -32.62
C LEU A 214 35.41 -32.98 -33.03
N PRO A 215 34.33 -33.36 -33.74
CA PRO A 215 33.19 -32.47 -33.98
C PRO A 215 32.75 -31.78 -32.69
N GLN A 216 32.54 -30.46 -32.75
CA GLN A 216 32.05 -29.67 -31.63
C GLN A 216 30.54 -29.51 -31.75
N VAL A 217 29.81 -29.84 -30.68
CA VAL A 217 28.35 -29.84 -30.67
C VAL A 217 27.82 -28.94 -29.56
N PHE A 218 26.84 -28.11 -29.90
CA PHE A 218 25.97 -27.43 -28.95
C PHE A 218 24.57 -28.03 -29.08
N ILE A 219 23.89 -28.27 -27.96
CA ILE A 219 22.45 -28.55 -27.98
C ILE A 219 21.81 -27.54 -27.04
N ASP A 220 20.74 -26.89 -27.48
CA ASP A 220 20.01 -25.92 -26.68
C ASP A 220 18.52 -26.18 -26.73
N PHE A 221 17.85 -26.11 -25.59
CA PHE A 221 16.42 -26.30 -25.53
C PHE A 221 15.73 -25.04 -26.07
N THR A 222 14.93 -25.21 -27.13
CA THR A 222 14.31 -24.07 -27.81
C THR A 222 12.93 -23.79 -27.26
N LYS A 223 12.05 -24.78 -27.26
CA LYS A 223 10.69 -24.67 -26.72
C LYS A 223 10.03 -26.04 -26.53
N GLN A 224 9.02 -26.09 -25.67
CA GLN A 224 8.13 -27.24 -25.54
C GLN A 224 6.82 -26.93 -26.27
N THR A 225 6.39 -27.85 -27.13
CA THR A 225 5.06 -27.82 -27.75
C THR A 225 4.13 -28.79 -27.03
N THR A 226 2.87 -28.88 -27.45
CA THR A 226 1.92 -29.85 -26.89
C THR A 226 2.25 -31.30 -27.25
N ARG A 227 3.16 -31.54 -28.20
CA ARG A 227 3.50 -32.87 -28.71
C ARG A 227 4.98 -33.21 -28.58
N ASP A 228 5.87 -32.22 -28.73
CA ASP A 228 7.32 -32.44 -28.83
C ASP A 228 8.11 -31.42 -27.99
N TYR A 229 9.27 -31.85 -27.47
CA TYR A 229 10.35 -30.96 -27.04
C TYR A 229 11.23 -30.62 -28.24
N GLN A 230 11.46 -29.33 -28.51
CA GLN A 230 12.29 -28.88 -29.62
C GLN A 230 13.65 -28.38 -29.13
N PHE A 231 14.70 -28.85 -29.76
CA PHE A 231 16.09 -28.47 -29.49
C PHE A 231 16.75 -27.91 -30.73
N SER A 232 17.60 -26.91 -30.56
CA SER A 232 18.51 -26.40 -31.59
C SER A 232 19.88 -27.04 -31.37
N ALA A 233 20.42 -27.70 -32.39
CA ALA A 233 21.75 -28.28 -32.35
C ALA A 233 22.70 -27.55 -33.31
N LEU A 234 23.85 -27.12 -32.80
CA LEU A 234 24.96 -26.56 -33.57
C LEU A 234 26.03 -27.63 -33.71
N ILE A 235 26.48 -27.92 -34.93
CA ILE A 235 27.50 -28.94 -35.15
C ILE A 235 28.58 -28.33 -36.06
N CYS A 236 29.83 -28.32 -35.60
CA CYS A 236 30.98 -27.84 -36.36
C CYS A 236 32.02 -28.97 -36.47
N ARG A 237 32.54 -29.25 -37.67
CA ARG A 237 33.62 -30.24 -37.86
C ARG A 237 34.63 -29.84 -38.93
N TYR A 238 35.80 -30.47 -38.86
CA TYR A 238 36.77 -30.49 -39.95
C TYR A 238 36.47 -31.68 -40.88
N LYS A 239 36.42 -31.44 -42.18
CA LYS A 239 36.02 -32.37 -43.24
C LYS A 239 37.23 -32.84 -44.03
N THR A 240 37.33 -34.14 -44.31
CA THR A 240 38.29 -34.69 -45.29
C THR A 240 37.66 -34.75 -46.69
N GLN A 241 38.46 -34.77 -47.76
CA GLN A 241 37.95 -34.77 -49.16
C GLN A 241 36.96 -35.90 -49.49
N LYS A 242 36.90 -36.97 -48.68
CA LYS A 242 36.01 -38.13 -48.86
C LYS A 242 34.71 -38.08 -48.06
N ASP A 243 34.55 -37.13 -47.13
CA ASP A 243 33.37 -37.12 -46.27
C ASP A 243 32.12 -36.59 -47.00
N PRO A 244 30.93 -37.17 -46.77
CA PRO A 244 29.68 -36.60 -47.28
C PRO A 244 29.30 -35.32 -46.51
N PRO A 245 28.63 -34.33 -47.15
CA PRO A 245 28.18 -33.11 -46.47
C PRO A 245 27.32 -33.41 -45.24
N MET A 246 27.55 -32.68 -44.15
CA MET A 246 26.84 -32.91 -42.87
C MET A 246 25.32 -32.73 -42.97
N ALA A 247 24.86 -31.78 -43.78
CA ALA A 247 23.44 -31.58 -44.04
C ALA A 247 22.78 -32.83 -44.66
N GLN A 248 23.51 -33.57 -45.51
CA GLN A 248 23.02 -34.80 -46.13
C GLN A 248 22.90 -35.92 -45.09
N LEU A 249 23.92 -36.11 -44.25
CA LEU A 249 23.90 -37.10 -43.16
C LEU A 249 22.73 -36.88 -42.19
N LEU A 250 22.54 -35.64 -41.72
CA LEU A 250 21.48 -35.30 -40.75
C LEU A 250 20.08 -35.40 -41.35
N SER A 251 19.91 -35.03 -42.62
CA SER A 251 18.62 -35.18 -43.32
C SER A 251 18.25 -36.65 -43.56
N SER A 252 19.22 -37.50 -43.90
CA SER A 252 18.99 -38.95 -44.05
C SER A 252 18.65 -39.65 -42.73
N ALA A 253 19.05 -39.06 -41.60
CA ALA A 253 18.76 -39.54 -40.26
C ALA A 253 17.44 -38.99 -39.66
N GLY A 254 16.71 -38.11 -40.38
CA GLY A 254 15.38 -37.63 -39.98
C GLY A 254 15.33 -36.33 -39.17
N ALA A 255 16.41 -35.52 -39.15
CA ALA A 255 16.41 -34.21 -38.49
C ALA A 255 15.83 -33.09 -39.39
N HIS A 256 15.09 -32.14 -38.81
CA HIS A 256 14.57 -30.98 -39.54
C HIS A 256 15.61 -29.86 -39.55
N ILE A 257 16.14 -29.52 -40.72
CA ILE A 257 17.22 -28.52 -40.86
C ILE A 257 16.60 -27.16 -41.19
N ASP A 258 16.58 -26.22 -40.24
CA ASP A 258 16.01 -24.88 -40.45
C ASP A 258 17.12 -23.85 -40.79
N GLY A 259 17.28 -23.61 -42.09
CA GLY A 259 18.28 -22.70 -42.66
C GLY A 259 19.70 -23.27 -42.61
N THR A 260 20.10 -23.94 -43.69
CA THR A 260 21.49 -24.30 -43.96
C THR A 260 22.31 -23.06 -44.30
N THR A 261 23.03 -22.51 -43.33
CA THR A 261 24.15 -21.61 -43.65
C THR A 261 25.43 -22.43 -43.60
N THR A 262 25.74 -23.14 -44.69
CA THR A 262 27.03 -23.83 -44.84
C THR A 262 28.09 -22.74 -44.98
N VAL A 263 28.73 -22.36 -43.88
CA VAL A 263 29.89 -21.47 -43.94
C VAL A 263 31.11 -22.35 -44.15
N HIS A 264 31.51 -22.46 -45.41
CA HIS A 264 32.85 -22.94 -45.74
C HIS A 264 33.85 -21.88 -45.29
N ALA A 265 34.85 -22.25 -44.50
CA ALA A 265 36.05 -21.44 -44.37
C ALA A 265 36.70 -21.28 -45.76
N LEU A 266 37.52 -20.25 -45.96
CA LEU A 266 38.21 -19.91 -47.22
C LEU A 266 38.91 -21.11 -47.92
N ASP A 267 39.20 -22.17 -47.16
CA ASP A 267 39.96 -23.34 -47.60
C ASP A 267 39.08 -24.57 -47.93
N GLY A 268 37.75 -24.49 -47.76
CA GLY A 268 36.78 -25.55 -48.11
C GLY A 268 36.72 -26.78 -47.20
N LEU A 269 37.58 -26.89 -46.19
CA LEU A 269 37.74 -28.08 -45.33
C LEU A 269 37.03 -28.02 -43.98
N LYS A 270 36.40 -26.90 -43.59
CA LYS A 270 35.60 -26.80 -42.36
C LYS A 270 34.13 -26.67 -42.73
N GLU A 271 33.25 -27.38 -42.03
CA GLU A 271 31.81 -27.27 -42.19
C GLU A 271 31.10 -27.15 -40.85
N GLY A 272 29.99 -26.43 -40.83
CA GLY A 272 29.09 -26.49 -39.70
C GLY A 272 27.65 -26.23 -40.07
N VAL A 273 26.75 -26.80 -39.26
CA VAL A 273 25.31 -26.91 -39.52
C VAL A 273 24.55 -26.57 -38.24
N ILE A 274 23.43 -25.87 -38.42
CA ILE A 274 22.40 -25.69 -37.38
C ILE A 274 21.19 -26.53 -37.78
N CYS A 275 20.70 -27.37 -36.89
CA CYS A 275 19.48 -28.14 -37.12
C CYS A 275 18.55 -28.09 -35.91
N THR A 276 17.28 -28.39 -36.16
CA THR A 276 16.25 -28.53 -35.13
C THR A 276 15.97 -30.01 -34.94
N LEU A 277 15.98 -30.45 -33.68
CA LEU A 277 15.69 -31.81 -33.27
C LEU A 277 14.41 -31.81 -32.44
N ASP A 278 13.41 -32.53 -32.93
CA ASP A 278 12.11 -32.67 -32.29
C ASP A 278 12.03 -34.03 -31.60
N ILE A 279 11.78 -34.04 -30.29
CA ILE A 279 11.65 -35.26 -29.49
C ILE A 279 10.22 -35.36 -28.95
N PRO A 280 9.46 -36.43 -29.29
CA PRO A 280 8.09 -36.56 -28.86
C PRO A 280 7.96 -36.69 -27.34
N ILE A 281 6.97 -36.01 -26.78
CA ILE A 281 6.65 -36.04 -25.36
C ILE A 281 5.94 -37.36 -25.06
N ILE A 282 6.62 -38.23 -24.31
CA ILE A 282 6.10 -39.51 -23.81
C ILE A 282 5.98 -39.39 -22.28
N PRO A 283 5.03 -40.09 -21.62
CA PRO A 283 4.93 -40.09 -20.16
C PRO A 283 6.29 -40.36 -19.50
N ASP A 284 6.61 -39.57 -18.47
CA ASP A 284 7.86 -39.59 -17.71
C ASP A 284 9.15 -39.13 -18.44
N LEU A 285 9.06 -38.68 -19.71
CA LEU A 285 10.18 -38.05 -20.43
C LEU A 285 10.30 -36.56 -20.06
N THR A 286 11.38 -36.18 -19.38
CA THR A 286 11.66 -34.78 -19.06
C THR A 286 12.42 -34.08 -20.19
N PRO A 287 12.45 -32.72 -20.23
CA PRO A 287 13.28 -31.98 -21.19
C PRO A 287 14.76 -32.40 -21.17
N HIS A 288 15.27 -32.81 -20.01
CA HIS A 288 16.63 -33.30 -19.87
C HIS A 288 16.84 -34.66 -20.56
N ASP A 289 15.92 -35.61 -20.37
CA ASP A 289 16.00 -36.92 -21.04
C ASP A 289 15.88 -36.76 -22.57
N ALA A 290 15.04 -35.81 -23.00
CA ALA A 290 14.90 -35.46 -24.41
C ALA A 290 16.20 -34.83 -24.98
N ARG A 291 16.87 -33.95 -24.23
CA ARG A 291 18.19 -33.41 -24.61
C ARG A 291 19.23 -34.52 -24.76
N ARG A 292 19.24 -35.49 -23.84
CA ARG A 292 20.15 -36.65 -23.90
C ARG A 292 19.89 -37.51 -25.13
N GLN A 293 18.61 -37.70 -25.52
CA GLN A 293 18.25 -38.37 -26.76
C GLN A 293 18.77 -37.62 -28.00
N CYS A 294 18.71 -36.29 -28.01
CA CYS A 294 19.34 -35.48 -29.06
C CYS A 294 20.85 -35.73 -29.14
N GLY A 295 21.53 -35.80 -27.98
CA GLY A 295 22.96 -36.10 -27.92
C GLY A 295 23.29 -37.49 -28.48
N CYS A 296 22.53 -38.52 -28.11
CA CYS A 296 22.70 -39.88 -28.64
C CYS A 296 22.46 -39.94 -30.16
N PHE A 297 21.45 -39.22 -30.65
CA PHE A 297 21.14 -39.12 -32.07
C PHE A 297 22.27 -38.46 -32.88
N ILE A 298 22.87 -37.39 -32.35
CA ILE A 298 24.02 -36.75 -32.99
C ILE A 298 25.23 -37.70 -32.98
N HIS A 299 25.51 -38.35 -31.85
CA HIS A 299 26.60 -39.32 -31.74
C HIS A 299 26.47 -40.47 -32.75
N SER A 300 25.27 -41.04 -32.93
CA SER A 300 25.05 -42.14 -33.89
C SER A 300 25.17 -41.69 -35.35
N THR A 301 24.93 -40.40 -35.63
CA THR A 301 24.93 -39.85 -36.99
C THR A 301 26.32 -39.39 -37.45
N ILE A 302 27.12 -38.80 -36.56
CA ILE A 302 28.43 -38.21 -36.92
C ILE A 302 29.63 -38.80 -36.17
N GLY A 303 29.41 -39.77 -35.26
CA GLY A 303 30.45 -40.36 -34.43
C GLY A 303 30.72 -39.56 -33.14
N PRO A 304 31.83 -39.86 -32.43
CA PRO A 304 32.16 -39.19 -31.17
C PRO A 304 32.34 -37.69 -31.38
N TYR A 305 31.77 -36.90 -30.47
CA TYR A 305 31.82 -35.44 -30.50
C TYR A 305 32.19 -34.90 -29.12
N ARG A 306 32.50 -33.61 -29.05
CA ARG A 306 32.74 -32.90 -27.78
C ARG A 306 31.71 -31.77 -27.63
N ASP A 307 31.10 -31.68 -26.45
CA ASP A 307 30.24 -30.54 -26.08
C ASP A 307 31.12 -29.29 -25.84
N ILE A 308 30.65 -28.12 -26.28
CA ILE A 308 31.33 -26.82 -26.19
C ILE A 308 31.67 -26.45 -24.74
N ASN A 309 30.96 -27.00 -23.74
CA ASN A 309 31.28 -26.82 -22.32
C ASN A 309 32.39 -27.76 -21.79
N GLY A 310 33.22 -28.34 -22.66
CA GLY A 310 34.35 -29.19 -22.26
C GLY A 310 33.94 -30.56 -21.69
N GLY A 311 32.78 -31.08 -22.08
CA GLY A 311 32.24 -32.37 -21.59
C GLY A 311 31.51 -32.28 -20.24
N LEU A 312 31.17 -31.08 -19.76
CA LEU A 312 30.45 -30.90 -18.50
C LEU A 312 29.10 -31.65 -18.48
N SER A 313 28.32 -31.56 -19.57
CA SER A 313 27.02 -32.22 -19.67
C SER A 313 27.12 -33.75 -19.55
N GLU A 314 28.15 -34.35 -20.19
CA GLU A 314 28.42 -35.79 -20.08
C GLU A 314 28.79 -36.20 -18.66
N LYS A 315 29.61 -35.39 -17.97
CA LYS A 315 29.96 -35.63 -16.56
C LYS A 315 28.76 -35.49 -15.61
N ILE A 316 27.85 -34.55 -15.87
CA ILE A 316 26.59 -34.43 -15.11
C ILE A 316 25.76 -35.71 -15.28
N ASP A 317 25.65 -36.20 -16.52
CA ASP A 317 24.91 -37.43 -16.84
C ASP A 317 25.54 -38.67 -16.20
N GLU A 318 26.87 -38.81 -16.28
CA GLU A 318 27.61 -39.89 -15.64
C GLU A 318 27.43 -39.90 -14.12
N ASN A 319 27.55 -38.73 -13.48
CA ASN A 319 27.41 -38.61 -12.03
C ASN A 319 25.96 -38.85 -11.58
N PHE A 320 24.97 -38.42 -12.36
CA PHE A 320 23.56 -38.73 -12.13
C PHE A 320 23.28 -40.23 -12.25
N ASP A 321 23.80 -40.89 -13.29
CA ASP A 321 23.61 -42.32 -13.52
C ASP A 321 24.29 -43.15 -12.41
N GLN A 322 25.48 -42.75 -11.96
CA GLN A 322 26.14 -43.34 -10.79
C GLN A 322 25.27 -43.18 -9.53
N LEU A 323 24.71 -42.00 -9.29
CA LEU A 323 23.83 -41.75 -8.15
C LEU A 323 22.57 -42.64 -8.18
N VAL A 324 21.94 -42.76 -9.35
CA VAL A 324 20.76 -43.62 -9.56
C VAL A 324 21.09 -45.09 -9.36
N SER A 325 22.29 -45.54 -9.75
CA SER A 325 22.72 -46.93 -9.58
C SER A 325 23.01 -47.32 -8.13
N LEU A 326 23.40 -46.35 -7.29
CA LEU A 326 23.85 -46.58 -5.92
C LEU A 326 22.76 -46.37 -4.86
N LEU A 327 21.66 -45.67 -5.19
CA LEU A 327 20.55 -45.40 -4.25
C LEU A 327 19.34 -46.32 -4.51
N PRO A 328 18.86 -47.09 -3.51
CA PRO A 328 17.73 -48.01 -3.67
C PRO A 328 16.37 -47.28 -3.59
N THR A 329 16.21 -46.13 -4.25
CA THR A 329 15.04 -45.24 -4.14
C THR A 329 14.49 -44.86 -5.53
N SER A 330 13.27 -44.30 -5.60
CA SER A 330 12.66 -43.90 -6.87
C SER A 330 13.56 -42.93 -7.66
N LYS A 331 13.86 -43.28 -8.91
CA LYS A 331 14.58 -42.43 -9.87
C LYS A 331 14.01 -41.01 -9.96
N LYS A 332 12.68 -40.85 -9.78
CA LYS A 332 11.99 -39.55 -9.78
C LYS A 332 12.39 -38.67 -8.59
N LEU A 333 12.58 -39.25 -7.40
CA LEU A 333 13.02 -38.53 -6.20
C LEU A 333 14.50 -38.13 -6.32
N ILE A 334 15.35 -39.06 -6.76
CA ILE A 334 16.79 -38.81 -7.00
C ILE A 334 16.96 -37.68 -8.02
N LYS A 335 16.16 -37.71 -9.09
CA LYS A 335 16.12 -36.66 -10.12
C LYS A 335 15.69 -35.31 -9.56
N SER A 336 14.63 -35.27 -8.76
CA SER A 336 14.20 -34.02 -8.12
C SER A 336 15.25 -33.44 -7.18
N PHE A 337 16.07 -34.29 -6.54
CA PHE A 337 17.16 -33.86 -5.67
C PHE A 337 18.37 -33.35 -6.49
N PHE A 338 18.88 -34.17 -7.41
CA PHE A 338 20.14 -33.91 -8.11
C PHE A 338 20.10 -32.64 -8.96
N TYR A 339 19.02 -32.41 -9.72
CA TYR A 339 18.91 -31.22 -10.58
C TYR A 339 18.55 -29.93 -9.83
N ARG A 340 18.30 -30.01 -8.51
CA ARG A 340 18.14 -28.84 -7.63
C ARG A 340 19.45 -28.40 -6.99
N ILE A 341 20.55 -29.11 -7.24
CA ILE A 341 21.89 -28.72 -6.81
C ILE A 341 22.34 -27.49 -7.61
N VAL A 342 22.66 -26.41 -6.91
CA VAL A 342 23.12 -25.14 -7.48
C VAL A 342 24.44 -24.77 -6.79
N PRO A 343 25.46 -24.28 -7.52
CA PRO A 343 25.51 -24.09 -8.99
C PRO A 343 25.64 -25.40 -9.79
N GLN A 344 25.29 -25.37 -11.09
CA GLN A 344 25.14 -26.57 -11.95
C GLN A 344 26.44 -27.36 -12.17
N ASP A 345 27.59 -26.69 -12.19
CA ASP A 345 28.92 -27.30 -12.28
C ASP A 345 29.15 -28.33 -11.17
N ARG A 346 28.54 -28.13 -9.99
CA ARG A 346 28.63 -29.06 -8.87
C ARG A 346 27.90 -30.37 -9.09
N GLN A 347 26.94 -30.42 -10.01
CA GLN A 347 26.31 -31.68 -10.43
C GLN A 347 27.32 -32.59 -11.12
N ALA A 348 28.34 -32.03 -11.80
CA ALA A 348 29.42 -32.81 -12.41
C ALA A 348 30.57 -33.11 -11.43
N THR A 349 30.94 -32.17 -10.56
CA THR A 349 32.18 -32.30 -9.77
C THR A 349 32.02 -32.94 -8.39
N THR A 350 30.80 -33.04 -7.86
CA THR A 350 30.58 -33.55 -6.50
C THR A 350 30.66 -35.08 -6.48
N PRO A 351 31.51 -35.69 -5.63
CA PRO A 351 31.66 -37.15 -5.61
C PRO A 351 30.33 -37.87 -5.26
N PRO A 352 30.01 -39.01 -5.91
CA PRO A 352 28.75 -39.74 -5.68
C PRO A 352 28.50 -40.09 -4.21
N GLY A 353 29.55 -40.48 -3.47
CA GLY A 353 29.44 -40.82 -2.04
C GLY A 353 28.93 -39.66 -1.17
N VAL A 354 29.23 -38.41 -1.55
CA VAL A 354 28.76 -37.20 -0.85
C VAL A 354 27.28 -36.97 -1.16
N LEU A 355 26.91 -37.09 -2.43
CA LEU A 355 25.53 -36.92 -2.89
C LEU A 355 24.58 -37.96 -2.27
N ILE A 356 25.05 -39.20 -2.09
CA ILE A 356 24.30 -40.28 -1.40
C ILE A 356 24.01 -39.89 0.05
N ARG A 357 25.03 -39.50 0.81
CA ARG A 357 24.86 -39.09 2.22
C ARG A 357 23.93 -37.88 2.37
N MET A 358 24.01 -36.94 1.43
CA MET A 358 23.12 -35.78 1.39
C MET A 358 21.66 -36.19 1.18
N PHE A 359 21.41 -37.07 0.20
CA PHE A 359 20.07 -37.56 -0.10
C PHE A 359 19.45 -38.34 1.09
N GLU A 360 20.21 -39.26 1.68
CA GLU A 360 19.77 -40.05 2.84
C GLU A 360 19.46 -39.18 4.07
N THR A 361 20.24 -38.13 4.29
CA THR A 361 20.01 -37.20 5.41
C THR A 361 18.72 -36.41 5.22
N LEU A 362 18.45 -35.92 4.00
CA LEU A 362 17.21 -35.22 3.67
C LEU A 362 15.97 -36.12 3.85
N GLU A 363 16.04 -37.36 3.37
CA GLU A 363 14.96 -38.34 3.53
C GLU A 363 14.68 -38.66 5.01
N LYS A 364 15.73 -38.78 5.83
CA LYS A 364 15.61 -39.05 7.27
C LYS A 364 14.98 -37.89 8.03
N GLU A 365 15.36 -36.65 7.71
CA GLU A 365 14.90 -35.46 8.42
C GLU A 365 13.46 -35.08 8.06
N LYS A 366 13.02 -35.34 6.82
CA LYS A 366 11.63 -35.13 6.38
C LYS A 366 10.59 -35.81 7.31
N LYS A 367 10.95 -36.90 8.00
CA LYS A 367 10.06 -37.66 8.90
C LYS A 367 9.96 -37.12 10.34
N GLN A 368 10.85 -36.22 10.80
CA GLN A 368 10.93 -35.79 12.21
C GLN A 368 10.37 -34.37 12.49
N LEU A 369 9.93 -33.63 11.47
CA LEU A 369 9.73 -32.18 11.56
C LEU A 369 8.29 -31.81 11.96
N LYS A 370 8.05 -31.52 13.25
CA LYS A 370 6.77 -30.99 13.75
C LYS A 370 6.79 -29.60 14.39
N ARG A 371 7.94 -28.91 14.54
CA ARG A 371 8.00 -27.53 15.06
C ARG A 371 9.29 -26.82 14.65
N MET A 372 9.22 -25.48 14.53
CA MET A 372 10.33 -24.56 14.22
C MET A 372 11.57 -24.85 15.06
N ASN A 373 12.72 -25.03 14.41
CA ASN A 373 14.07 -24.91 14.99
C ASN A 373 15.12 -24.80 13.86
N LEU A 374 16.14 -23.95 14.03
CA LEU A 374 17.41 -24.08 13.33
C LEU A 374 18.10 -25.34 13.87
N LEU A 375 18.36 -26.34 13.03
CA LEU A 375 18.99 -27.60 13.44
C LEU A 375 20.39 -27.70 12.82
N VAL A 376 21.43 -27.75 13.64
CA VAL A 376 22.79 -27.95 13.16
C VAL A 376 23.30 -29.29 13.68
N LYS A 377 23.68 -30.20 12.78
CA LYS A 377 24.25 -31.51 13.13
C LYS A 377 25.68 -31.64 12.59
N GLU A 378 26.53 -32.31 13.36
CA GLU A 378 27.90 -32.63 12.97
C GLU A 378 27.99 -34.14 12.69
N GLY A 379 28.51 -34.51 11.52
CA GLY A 379 28.89 -35.88 11.18
C GLY A 379 30.38 -36.11 11.45
N SER A 380 30.83 -37.37 11.43
CA SER A 380 32.21 -37.74 11.76
C SER A 380 33.27 -37.20 10.79
N ASP A 381 32.90 -36.98 9.53
CA ASP A 381 33.85 -36.55 8.48
C ASP A 381 33.34 -35.35 7.65
N ASP A 382 32.08 -34.93 7.83
CA ASP A 382 31.41 -33.85 7.09
C ASP A 382 30.44 -33.06 7.99
N VAL A 383 30.29 -31.75 7.76
CA VAL A 383 29.32 -30.90 8.51
C VAL A 383 28.10 -30.61 7.65
N LEU A 384 26.99 -31.26 7.98
CA LEU A 384 25.73 -31.12 7.25
C LEU A 384 24.75 -30.23 8.04
N ILE A 385 24.39 -29.08 7.48
CA ILE A 385 23.59 -28.06 8.18
C ILE A 385 22.21 -27.91 7.51
N SER A 386 21.16 -28.47 8.11
CA SER A 386 19.80 -28.31 7.58
C SER A 386 19.10 -27.07 8.16
N ILE A 387 18.60 -26.18 7.31
CA ILE A 387 17.95 -24.94 7.74
C ILE A 387 16.52 -24.89 7.18
N GLN A 388 15.52 -24.93 8.06
CA GLN A 388 14.12 -24.78 7.62
C GLN A 388 13.69 -23.32 7.74
N LEU A 389 13.25 -22.71 6.62
CA LEU A 389 12.90 -21.29 6.54
C LEU A 389 11.44 -21.10 6.12
N CYS A 390 10.60 -20.54 6.99
CA CYS A 390 9.17 -20.36 6.68
C CYS A 390 8.81 -18.96 6.15
N HIS A 391 9.78 -18.08 5.92
CA HIS A 391 9.55 -16.69 5.48
C HIS A 391 10.23 -16.41 4.13
N PRO A 392 9.47 -16.18 3.04
CA PRO A 392 10.02 -16.06 1.68
C PRO A 392 11.09 -14.97 1.53
N GLU A 393 10.92 -13.82 2.18
CA GLU A 393 11.91 -12.73 2.15
C GLU A 393 13.18 -13.05 2.95
N PHE A 394 13.05 -13.77 4.08
CA PHE A 394 14.22 -14.20 4.84
C PHE A 394 15.00 -15.24 4.04
N GLU A 395 14.29 -16.18 3.43
CA GLU A 395 14.89 -17.18 2.57
C GLU A 395 15.70 -16.54 1.44
N LYS A 396 15.12 -15.56 0.74
CA LYS A 396 15.80 -14.86 -0.35
C LYS A 396 17.03 -14.09 0.14
N ALA A 397 16.90 -13.36 1.24
CA ALA A 397 18.00 -12.60 1.84
C ALA A 397 19.10 -13.52 2.39
N PHE A 398 18.73 -14.62 3.03
CA PHE A 398 19.64 -15.62 3.57
C PHE A 398 20.39 -16.32 2.45
N ARG A 399 19.74 -16.72 1.36
CA ARG A 399 20.40 -17.31 0.18
C ARG A 399 21.44 -16.37 -0.42
N LEU A 400 21.13 -15.08 -0.58
CA LEU A 400 22.08 -14.09 -1.11
C LEU A 400 23.26 -13.87 -0.15
N TYR A 401 22.99 -13.82 1.15
CA TYR A 401 24.01 -13.68 2.19
C TYR A 401 24.92 -14.90 2.26
N THR A 402 24.37 -16.11 2.16
CA THR A 402 25.17 -17.32 2.23
C THR A 402 25.97 -17.55 0.96
N LEU A 403 25.42 -17.29 -0.23
CA LEU A 403 26.14 -17.34 -1.51
C LEU A 403 27.33 -16.35 -1.55
N SER A 404 27.18 -15.16 -0.98
CA SER A 404 28.25 -14.16 -0.93
C SER A 404 29.35 -14.50 0.08
N ASN A 405 29.01 -15.10 1.22
CA ASN A 405 29.97 -15.38 2.29
C ASN A 405 30.60 -16.78 2.22
N PHE A 406 29.94 -17.75 1.58
CA PHE A 406 30.40 -19.14 1.48
C PHE A 406 30.18 -19.72 0.05
N PRO A 407 30.73 -19.09 -0.99
CA PRO A 407 30.48 -19.47 -2.39
C PRO A 407 30.96 -20.87 -2.76
N GLN A 408 31.87 -21.46 -1.98
CA GLN A 408 32.45 -22.78 -2.25
C GLN A 408 31.76 -23.94 -1.50
N SER A 409 30.73 -23.69 -0.68
CA SER A 409 30.31 -24.66 0.35
C SER A 409 28.81 -24.75 0.60
N ILE A 410 27.94 -24.47 -0.39
CA ILE A 410 26.48 -24.51 -0.18
C ILE A 410 25.76 -25.14 -1.38
N PHE A 411 24.77 -25.96 -1.06
CA PHE A 411 23.70 -26.39 -1.96
C PHE A 411 22.36 -25.99 -1.35
N SER A 412 21.34 -25.68 -2.14
CA SER A 412 19.99 -25.41 -1.65
C SER A 412 18.97 -26.29 -2.36
N ALA A 413 18.23 -27.12 -1.63
CA ALA A 413 17.14 -27.93 -2.17
C ALA A 413 15.80 -27.50 -1.55
N GLU A 414 14.82 -27.13 -2.40
CA GLU A 414 13.47 -26.71 -2.00
C GLU A 414 12.51 -27.93 -2.00
N ASP A 415 11.49 -27.97 -1.13
CA ASP A 415 10.37 -28.93 -1.22
C ASP A 415 9.11 -28.19 -1.69
N SER A 416 8.47 -28.69 -2.75
CA SER A 416 7.27 -28.07 -3.35
C SER A 416 5.97 -28.40 -2.61
N THR A 417 6.00 -29.33 -1.65
CA THR A 417 4.79 -29.87 -0.99
C THR A 417 4.49 -29.24 0.37
N HIS A 418 5.49 -28.65 1.03
CA HIS A 418 5.36 -27.91 2.28
C HIS A 418 6.31 -26.72 2.24
N HIS A 419 5.83 -25.52 2.59
CA HIS A 419 6.57 -24.26 2.57
C HIS A 419 8.08 -24.43 2.87
N SER A 420 8.88 -23.98 1.90
CA SER A 420 10.33 -24.08 1.69
C SER A 420 11.22 -24.61 2.83
N LEU A 421 11.69 -25.85 2.66
CA LEU A 421 12.91 -26.33 3.33
C LEU A 421 14.13 -25.83 2.54
N VAL A 422 15.21 -25.36 3.20
CA VAL A 422 16.48 -25.01 2.54
C VAL A 422 17.65 -25.68 3.27
N CYS A 423 18.05 -26.88 2.83
CA CYS A 423 19.18 -27.56 3.46
C CYS A 423 20.52 -27.12 2.86
N CYS A 424 21.49 -26.74 3.71
CA CYS A 424 22.83 -26.27 3.33
C CYS A 424 23.92 -27.24 3.83
N ALA A 425 24.55 -28.03 2.96
CA ALA A 425 25.67 -28.89 3.36
C ALA A 425 27.02 -28.21 3.10
N ILE A 426 27.92 -28.25 4.10
CA ILE A 426 29.29 -27.75 3.98
C ILE A 426 30.23 -28.97 3.92
N TYR A 427 30.86 -29.20 2.78
CA TYR A 427 31.74 -30.35 2.54
C TYR A 427 33.22 -29.94 2.52
N ASN A 428 34.11 -30.80 3.04
CA ASN A 428 35.58 -30.58 3.08
C ASN A 428 36.00 -29.23 3.71
N GLN A 429 35.59 -28.94 4.95
CA GLN A 429 35.99 -27.71 5.63
C GLN A 429 36.62 -27.99 6.99
N THR A 430 37.53 -27.11 7.38
CA THR A 430 38.20 -27.15 8.68
C THR A 430 37.21 -26.88 9.82
N PRO A 431 37.47 -27.37 11.05
CA PRO A 431 36.66 -27.03 12.23
C PRO A 431 36.49 -25.51 12.46
N GLN A 432 37.44 -24.69 12.00
CA GLN A 432 37.39 -23.23 12.08
C GLN A 432 36.37 -22.62 11.12
N GLU A 433 36.29 -23.11 9.88
CA GLU A 433 35.30 -22.67 8.89
C GLU A 433 33.88 -23.04 9.29
N VAL A 434 33.70 -24.21 9.89
CA VAL A 434 32.41 -24.65 10.48
C VAL A 434 31.98 -23.71 11.61
N LYS A 435 32.92 -23.35 12.50
CA LYS A 435 32.66 -22.40 13.60
C LYS A 435 32.33 -21.00 13.06
N ARG A 436 33.04 -20.55 12.03
CA ARG A 436 32.78 -19.28 11.33
C ARG A 436 31.39 -19.27 10.69
N PHE A 437 31.01 -20.33 9.99
CA PHE A 437 29.68 -20.46 9.39
C PHE A 437 28.55 -20.39 10.43
N LYS A 438 28.68 -21.14 11.53
CA LYS A 438 27.71 -21.09 12.64
C LYS A 438 27.56 -19.67 13.20
N SER A 439 28.68 -18.98 13.45
CA SER A 439 28.66 -17.63 14.00
C SER A 439 28.02 -16.60 13.06
N LEU A 440 28.36 -16.63 11.76
CA LEU A 440 27.82 -15.69 10.77
C LEU A 440 26.35 -15.95 10.44
N THR A 441 25.93 -17.22 10.43
CA THR A 441 24.53 -17.61 10.26
C THR A 441 23.67 -17.15 11.44
N LEU A 442 24.17 -17.34 12.66
CA LEU A 442 23.48 -16.88 13.87
C LEU A 442 23.41 -15.35 13.92
N SER A 443 24.51 -14.66 13.59
CA SER A 443 24.56 -13.19 13.51
C SER A 443 23.59 -12.65 12.47
N PHE A 444 23.54 -13.23 11.27
CA PHE A 444 22.59 -12.82 10.23
C PHE A 444 21.14 -13.04 10.67
N TYR A 445 20.84 -14.17 11.30
CA TYR A 445 19.51 -14.45 11.83
C TYR A 445 19.12 -13.44 12.93
N GLN A 446 20.04 -13.12 13.84
CA GLN A 446 19.83 -12.11 14.88
C GLN A 446 19.62 -10.71 14.28
N ASP A 447 20.45 -10.31 13.32
CA ASP A 447 20.33 -9.04 12.59
C ASP A 447 19.03 -8.95 11.79
N TRP A 448 18.64 -10.05 11.13
CA TRP A 448 17.38 -10.11 10.39
C TRP A 448 16.18 -10.00 11.32
N ILE A 449 16.17 -10.73 12.44
CA ILE A 449 15.14 -10.57 13.48
C ILE A 449 15.11 -9.14 13.98
N GLN A 450 16.27 -8.52 14.20
CA GLN A 450 16.34 -7.15 14.66
C GLN A 450 15.82 -6.16 13.61
N LYS A 451 16.12 -6.38 12.32
CA LYS A 451 15.64 -5.56 11.19
C LYS A 451 14.17 -5.79 10.86
N SER A 452 13.65 -7.01 10.99
CA SER A 452 12.22 -7.32 10.83
C SER A 452 11.39 -6.70 11.94
N LYS A 453 11.94 -6.66 13.17
CA LYS A 453 11.37 -5.89 14.29
C LYS A 453 11.32 -4.39 14.02
N LEU A 454 12.15 -3.85 13.12
CA LEU A 454 12.36 -2.41 12.87
C LEU A 454 11.50 -1.79 11.75
N LYS A 455 10.59 -2.53 11.07
CA LYS A 455 9.62 -1.93 10.12
C LYS A 455 8.19 -2.36 10.41
N GLN A 456 7.53 -1.57 11.25
CA GLN A 456 6.17 -1.84 11.71
C GLN A 456 5.16 -1.19 10.74
N HIS A 457 4.50 -2.04 9.95
CA HIS A 457 3.47 -1.64 8.99
C HIS A 457 2.08 -2.04 9.50
N ILE A 458 1.12 -1.13 9.41
CA ILE A 458 -0.28 -1.41 9.73
C ILE A 458 -1.17 -1.12 8.53
N THR A 459 -2.03 -2.07 8.19
CA THR A 459 -3.07 -1.94 7.17
C THR A 459 -4.46 -1.83 7.83
N VAL A 460 -5.20 -0.79 7.49
CA VAL A 460 -6.54 -0.48 7.99
C VAL A 460 -7.54 -0.60 6.85
N GLY A 461 -8.61 -1.38 7.04
CA GLY A 461 -9.70 -1.44 6.08
C GLY A 461 -10.65 -0.26 6.24
N CYS A 462 -11.09 0.35 5.15
CA CYS A 462 -12.01 1.49 5.14
C CYS A 462 -13.12 1.27 4.10
N THR A 463 -14.31 1.80 4.39
CA THR A 463 -15.50 1.71 3.51
C THR A 463 -16.08 3.05 3.11
N THR A 464 -15.66 4.10 3.80
CA THR A 464 -16.17 5.48 3.70
C THR A 464 -15.02 6.36 3.24
N TYR A 465 -15.25 7.16 2.20
CA TYR A 465 -14.25 8.09 1.71
C TYR A 465 -13.99 9.18 2.76
N PHE A 466 -12.73 9.62 2.85
CA PHE A 466 -12.37 10.79 3.65
C PHE A 466 -12.95 12.04 2.99
N SER A 467 -13.82 12.76 3.70
CA SER A 467 -14.57 13.90 3.14
C SER A 467 -13.70 15.10 2.80
N SER A 468 -12.63 15.31 3.56
CA SER A 468 -11.66 16.36 3.34
C SER A 468 -10.33 16.03 3.99
N PHE A 469 -9.23 16.46 3.38
CA PHE A 469 -7.90 16.42 3.98
C PHE A 469 -7.65 17.68 4.85
N ASP A 470 -8.45 18.74 4.69
CA ASP A 470 -8.38 19.94 5.54
C ASP A 470 -8.95 19.63 6.94
N PRO A 471 -8.14 19.78 8.01
CA PRO A 471 -8.59 19.50 9.38
C PRO A 471 -9.77 20.38 9.81
N ARG A 472 -9.99 21.54 9.17
CA ARG A 472 -11.04 22.51 9.53
C ARG A 472 -12.44 22.12 9.03
N ILE A 473 -12.53 21.14 8.11
CA ILE A 473 -13.77 20.78 7.38
C ILE A 473 -14.30 19.39 7.77
N GLY A 474 -13.43 18.40 7.98
CA GLY A 474 -13.86 17.00 8.18
C GLY A 474 -14.73 16.77 9.41
N THR A 475 -15.78 15.95 9.25
CA THR A 475 -16.78 15.67 10.30
C THR A 475 -16.89 14.21 10.70
N GLU A 476 -16.52 13.29 9.80
CA GLU A 476 -16.63 11.86 10.04
C GLU A 476 -15.54 11.38 10.99
N GLU A 477 -15.81 10.26 11.65
CA GLU A 477 -14.89 9.64 12.60
C GLU A 477 -13.61 9.17 11.89
N GLU A 478 -13.76 8.58 10.72
CA GLU A 478 -12.67 8.11 9.86
C GLU A 478 -11.82 9.28 9.33
N THR A 479 -12.47 10.37 8.90
CA THR A 479 -11.79 11.61 8.49
C THR A 479 -11.02 12.23 9.65
N SER A 480 -11.63 12.28 10.84
CA SER A 480 -10.96 12.76 12.07
C SER A 480 -9.76 11.89 12.44
N TYR A 481 -9.84 10.56 12.23
CA TYR A 481 -8.73 9.64 12.45
C TYR A 481 -7.55 9.96 11.55
N LEU A 482 -7.81 10.16 10.25
CA LEU A 482 -6.80 10.59 9.28
C LEU A 482 -6.18 11.94 9.68
N HIS A 483 -6.98 12.93 10.05
CA HIS A 483 -6.47 14.23 10.47
C HIS A 483 -5.59 14.16 11.72
N ASN A 484 -5.88 13.28 12.67
CA ASN A 484 -5.06 13.09 13.87
C ASN A 484 -3.70 12.41 13.57
N LEU A 485 -3.58 11.71 12.43
CA LEU A 485 -2.30 11.20 11.93
C LEU A 485 -1.51 12.27 11.17
N LEU A 486 -2.20 13.13 10.43
CA LEU A 486 -1.58 14.16 9.59
C LEU A 486 -1.24 15.44 10.36
N PHE A 487 -2.03 15.84 11.34
CA PHE A 487 -1.89 17.12 12.03
C PHE A 487 -1.77 16.96 13.55
N GLU A 488 -1.03 17.85 14.21
CA GLU A 488 -1.02 17.98 15.66
C GLU A 488 -1.42 19.36 16.16
N GLY A 489 -2.39 19.38 17.08
CA GLY A 489 -2.90 20.59 17.73
C GLY A 489 -2.06 21.03 18.93
N LEU A 490 -2.60 22.00 19.68
CA LEU A 490 -1.94 22.50 20.89
C LEU A 490 -1.80 21.39 21.96
N MET A 491 -2.83 20.55 22.09
CA MET A 491 -2.94 19.48 23.07
C MET A 491 -3.18 18.14 22.36
N ARG A 492 -2.89 17.04 23.04
CA ARG A 492 -3.23 15.66 22.62
C ARG A 492 -3.87 14.90 23.77
N LYS A 493 -4.50 13.75 23.51
CA LYS A 493 -5.04 12.87 24.56
C LYS A 493 -3.95 11.95 25.09
N GLY A 494 -3.77 12.02 26.41
CA GLY A 494 -2.91 11.14 27.18
C GLY A 494 -3.44 9.72 27.34
N LYS A 495 -2.63 8.84 27.96
CA LYS A 495 -3.00 7.44 28.23
C LYS A 495 -4.30 7.31 29.05
N ASN A 496 -4.56 8.28 29.91
CA ASN A 496 -5.73 8.36 30.79
C ASN A 496 -6.94 9.08 30.16
N GLY A 497 -6.85 9.48 28.88
CA GLY A 497 -7.91 10.23 28.19
C GLY A 497 -8.04 11.71 28.59
N LYS A 498 -7.12 12.22 29.42
CA LYS A 498 -7.01 13.65 29.76
C LYS A 498 -6.13 14.39 28.74
N PRO A 499 -6.27 15.71 28.59
CA PRO A 499 -5.39 16.51 27.75
C PRO A 499 -3.95 16.50 28.27
N GLU A 500 -3.01 16.30 27.36
CA GLU A 500 -1.56 16.36 27.57
C GLU A 500 -0.94 17.32 26.53
N PRO A 501 0.27 17.86 26.79
CA PRO A 501 1.01 18.69 25.84
C PRO A 501 1.16 18.05 24.44
N GLY A 502 0.67 18.74 23.39
CA GLY A 502 0.91 18.46 21.96
C GLY A 502 1.98 19.41 21.42
N VAL A 503 1.68 20.22 20.38
CA VAL A 503 2.58 21.30 19.93
C VAL A 503 2.87 22.30 21.05
N ALA A 504 1.91 22.58 21.94
CA ALA A 504 2.19 23.34 23.14
C ALA A 504 2.98 22.47 24.14
N LYS A 505 4.17 22.91 24.56
CA LYS A 505 4.92 22.27 25.66
C LYS A 505 4.41 22.68 27.04
N LYS A 506 3.78 23.84 27.14
CA LYS A 506 3.27 24.40 28.40
C LYS A 506 2.09 25.32 28.14
N VAL A 507 1.13 25.33 29.06
CA VAL A 507 0.05 26.32 29.11
C VAL A 507 0.05 27.01 30.46
N LYS A 508 -0.04 28.35 30.47
CA LYS A 508 -0.35 29.15 31.66
C LYS A 508 -1.81 29.58 31.58
N ILE A 509 -2.56 29.37 32.65
CA ILE A 509 -3.98 29.71 32.75
C ILE A 509 -4.10 30.83 33.79
N SER A 510 -4.82 31.90 33.45
CA SER A 510 -5.09 33.00 34.38
C SER A 510 -5.96 32.53 35.56
N GLU A 511 -5.94 33.27 36.68
CA GLU A 511 -6.73 32.96 37.87
C GLU A 511 -8.23 32.89 37.59
N ASN A 512 -8.74 33.81 36.75
CA ASN A 512 -10.13 33.81 36.30
C ASN A 512 -10.43 32.75 35.23
N ARG A 513 -9.43 31.98 34.77
CA ARG A 513 -9.53 30.93 33.73
C ARG A 513 -10.14 31.40 32.42
N CYS A 514 -10.05 32.69 32.12
CA CYS A 514 -10.48 33.27 30.85
C CYS A 514 -9.31 33.55 29.90
N CYS A 515 -8.06 33.39 30.32
CA CYS A 515 -6.89 33.62 29.48
C CYS A 515 -5.95 32.41 29.55
N TYR A 516 -5.63 31.87 28.37
CA TYR A 516 -4.74 30.72 28.19
C TYR A 516 -3.56 31.16 27.34
N ARG A 517 -2.34 31.06 27.88
CA ARG A 517 -1.11 31.35 27.15
C ARG A 517 -0.36 30.05 26.89
N PHE A 518 -0.36 29.61 25.64
CA PHE A 518 0.33 28.43 25.16
C PHE A 518 1.74 28.79 24.71
N TYR A 519 2.71 28.04 25.21
CA TYR A 519 4.11 28.11 24.80
C TYR A 519 4.37 26.91 23.90
N LEU A 520 4.68 27.17 22.64
CA LEU A 520 4.92 26.14 21.64
C LEU A 520 6.34 25.58 21.80
N ARG A 521 6.50 24.31 21.44
CA ARG A 521 7.83 23.68 21.29
C ARG A 521 8.38 23.94 19.89
N ASP A 522 9.65 23.66 19.71
CA ASP A 522 10.24 23.61 18.39
C ASP A 522 9.65 22.41 17.64
N SER A 523 8.85 22.70 16.63
CA SER A 523 8.14 21.72 15.81
C SER A 523 8.06 22.23 14.39
N TYR A 524 7.98 21.31 13.44
CA TYR A 524 8.15 21.61 12.02
C TYR A 524 7.02 20.98 11.21
N TRP A 525 6.62 21.67 10.15
CA TRP A 525 5.85 21.12 9.05
C TRP A 525 6.69 20.07 8.32
N SER A 526 6.04 19.17 7.58
CA SER A 526 6.69 18.08 6.83
C SER A 526 7.61 18.56 5.70
N ASP A 527 7.64 19.85 5.41
CA ASP A 527 8.56 20.51 4.48
C ASP A 527 9.69 21.30 5.18
N GLY A 528 9.81 21.19 6.50
CA GLY A 528 10.87 21.82 7.29
C GLY A 528 10.57 23.23 7.77
N ARG A 529 9.44 23.85 7.39
CA ARG A 529 9.06 25.15 7.96
C ARG A 529 8.68 25.03 9.43
N PRO A 530 9.02 26.00 10.30
CA PRO A 530 8.61 25.96 11.69
C PRO A 530 7.10 26.10 11.84
N VAL A 531 6.50 25.33 12.74
CA VAL A 531 5.11 25.53 13.20
C VAL A 531 5.10 26.66 14.21
N THR A 532 4.27 27.68 13.98
CA THR A 532 4.25 28.90 14.79
C THR A 532 2.85 29.21 15.33
N ALA A 533 2.77 30.10 16.32
CA ALA A 533 1.50 30.62 16.84
C ALA A 533 0.68 31.33 15.75
N TYR A 534 1.33 31.87 14.72
CA TYR A 534 0.65 32.49 13.59
C TYR A 534 -0.14 31.48 12.75
N ASP A 535 0.29 30.22 12.68
CA ASP A 535 -0.43 29.15 12.00
C ASP A 535 -1.75 28.82 12.73
N PHE A 536 -1.71 28.78 14.06
CA PHE A 536 -2.90 28.60 14.90
C PHE A 536 -3.86 29.77 14.79
N GLU A 537 -3.36 31.02 14.92
CA GLU A 537 -4.19 32.21 14.79
C GLU A 537 -4.88 32.26 13.42
N HIS A 538 -4.14 31.99 12.34
CA HIS A 538 -4.68 31.93 10.98
C HIS A 538 -5.72 30.83 10.80
N SER A 539 -5.41 29.60 11.23
CA SER A 539 -6.32 28.45 11.13
C SER A 539 -7.65 28.74 11.83
N TRP A 540 -7.59 29.24 13.08
CA TRP A 540 -8.77 29.47 13.90
C TRP A 540 -9.60 30.66 13.40
N LYS A 541 -8.96 31.73 12.91
CA LYS A 541 -9.65 32.84 12.24
C LYS A 541 -10.37 32.38 10.97
N THR A 542 -9.71 31.52 10.18
CA THR A 542 -10.30 30.98 8.94
C THR A 542 -11.54 30.13 9.25
N SER A 543 -11.46 29.20 10.19
CA SER A 543 -12.61 28.36 10.60
C SER A 543 -13.83 29.18 11.07
N LEU A 544 -13.57 30.33 11.70
CA LEU A 544 -14.60 31.24 12.20
C LEU A 544 -15.08 32.27 11.19
N THR A 545 -14.45 32.37 10.02
CA THR A 545 -14.91 33.26 8.95
C THR A 545 -16.29 32.78 8.46
N PRO A 546 -17.31 33.65 8.33
CA PRO A 546 -18.65 33.25 7.93
C PRO A 546 -18.72 32.50 6.59
N SER A 547 -17.91 32.89 5.61
CA SER A 547 -17.85 32.26 4.29
C SER A 547 -17.16 30.90 4.26
N PHE A 548 -16.33 30.58 5.26
CA PHE A 548 -15.63 29.30 5.31
C PHE A 548 -16.52 28.22 5.94
N LEU A 549 -16.70 27.09 5.26
CA LEU A 549 -17.53 25.99 5.73
C LEU A 549 -16.74 25.16 6.75
N SER A 550 -16.93 25.44 8.03
CA SER A 550 -16.38 24.65 9.15
C SER A 550 -17.53 24.07 9.97
N PRO A 551 -17.91 22.81 9.74
CA PRO A 551 -19.04 22.18 10.43
C PRO A 551 -18.84 22.10 11.95
N LEU A 552 -17.59 22.02 12.42
CA LEU A 552 -17.20 21.95 13.82
C LEU A 552 -16.83 23.32 14.42
N CYS A 553 -17.20 24.43 13.77
CA CYS A 553 -16.88 25.79 14.24
C CYS A 553 -17.38 26.11 15.67
N TYR A 554 -18.38 25.40 16.16
CA TYR A 554 -18.89 25.56 17.52
C TYR A 554 -17.89 25.16 18.62
N PHE A 555 -16.86 24.38 18.31
CA PHE A 555 -15.76 24.11 19.26
C PHE A 555 -14.94 25.36 19.59
N PHE A 556 -14.96 26.37 18.73
CA PHE A 556 -14.28 27.64 18.97
C PHE A 556 -15.12 28.63 19.79
N TYR A 557 -16.42 28.38 20.00
CA TYR A 557 -17.33 29.36 20.64
C TYR A 557 -17.00 29.75 22.08
N PRO A 558 -16.27 28.97 22.89
CA PRO A 558 -15.75 29.47 24.16
C PRO A 558 -14.78 30.65 24.02
N ILE A 559 -14.10 30.77 22.87
CA ILE A 559 -13.16 31.86 22.58
C ILE A 559 -13.92 33.19 22.46
N LYS A 560 -13.35 34.25 23.03
CA LYS A 560 -13.93 35.59 23.07
C LYS A 560 -14.33 36.04 21.66
N ASN A 561 -15.58 36.46 21.50
CA ASN A 561 -16.22 36.91 20.27
C ASN A 561 -16.41 35.86 19.15
N ALA A 562 -15.92 34.62 19.29
CA ALA A 562 -15.91 33.63 18.21
C ALA A 562 -17.30 33.36 17.60
N LYS A 563 -18.32 33.15 18.45
CA LYS A 563 -19.70 32.92 17.99
C LYS A 563 -20.27 34.12 17.23
N LYS A 564 -20.08 35.33 17.75
CA LYS A 564 -20.58 36.57 17.12
C LYS A 564 -19.92 36.79 15.76
N ILE A 565 -18.64 36.49 15.64
CA ILE A 565 -17.89 36.56 14.38
C ILE A 565 -18.44 35.56 13.36
N LYS A 566 -18.65 34.29 13.76
CA LYS A 566 -19.21 33.27 12.85
C LYS A 566 -20.62 33.63 12.37
N GLU A 567 -21.40 34.29 13.22
CA GLU A 567 -22.73 34.83 12.89
C GLU A 567 -22.69 36.14 12.07
N GLY A 568 -21.50 36.66 11.72
CA GLY A 568 -21.33 37.90 10.94
C GLY A 568 -21.61 39.19 11.72
N LYS A 569 -21.68 39.13 13.06
CA LYS A 569 -22.05 40.27 13.91
C LYS A 569 -20.87 41.12 14.38
N LEU A 570 -19.65 40.60 14.30
CA LEU A 570 -18.41 41.28 14.69
C LEU A 570 -17.30 40.98 13.67
N PRO A 571 -16.34 41.91 13.48
CA PRO A 571 -15.20 41.68 12.59
C PRO A 571 -14.21 40.66 13.17
N ILE A 572 -13.56 39.91 12.28
CA ILE A 572 -12.65 38.80 12.62
C ILE A 572 -11.47 39.21 13.51
N ASP A 573 -11.00 40.46 13.38
CA ASP A 573 -9.86 40.98 14.16
C ASP A 573 -10.18 41.16 15.64
N THR A 574 -11.46 41.13 16.02
CA THR A 574 -11.88 41.17 17.44
C THR A 574 -11.85 39.80 18.11
N LEU A 575 -11.47 38.74 17.38
CA LEU A 575 -11.36 37.38 17.93
C LEU A 575 -10.35 37.33 19.08
N GLY A 576 -10.68 36.61 20.14
CA GLY A 576 -9.81 36.41 21.30
C GLY A 576 -8.63 35.47 21.07
N VAL A 577 -7.96 35.52 19.91
CA VAL A 577 -6.80 34.67 19.58
C VAL A 577 -5.72 35.56 19.02
N LYS A 578 -4.54 35.54 19.64
CA LYS A 578 -3.42 36.40 19.25
C LYS A 578 -2.10 35.64 19.34
N ALA A 579 -1.36 35.57 18.23
CA ALA A 579 0.03 35.18 18.25
C ALA A 579 0.87 36.36 18.78
N LEU A 580 1.31 36.29 20.03
CA LEU A 580 2.16 37.33 20.63
C LEU A 580 3.58 37.27 20.05
N GLN A 581 4.06 36.05 19.79
CA GLN A 581 5.38 35.72 19.25
C GLN A 581 5.26 34.40 18.45
N PRO A 582 6.25 34.04 17.62
CA PRO A 582 6.21 32.78 16.87
C PRO A 582 5.94 31.53 17.72
N ASN A 583 6.34 31.53 19.00
CA ASN A 583 6.17 30.41 19.92
C ASN A 583 5.19 30.71 21.09
N ILE A 584 4.44 31.81 21.06
CA ILE A 584 3.47 32.17 22.12
C ILE A 584 2.12 32.52 21.51
N LEU A 585 1.13 31.66 21.75
CA LEU A 585 -0.27 31.90 21.43
C LEU A 585 -1.04 32.26 22.69
N GLU A 586 -1.74 33.39 22.66
CA GLU A 586 -2.66 33.80 23.71
C GLU A 586 -4.10 33.65 23.24
N VAL A 587 -4.92 33.00 24.06
CA VAL A 587 -6.33 32.76 23.81
C VAL A 587 -7.15 33.31 24.99
N SER A 588 -8.04 34.24 24.68
CA SER A 588 -9.03 34.79 25.61
C SER A 588 -10.39 34.12 25.38
N LEU A 589 -11.06 33.73 26.45
CA LEU A 589 -12.39 33.14 26.44
C LEU A 589 -13.45 34.17 26.87
N ASP A 590 -14.67 34.04 26.35
CA ASP A 590 -15.82 34.87 26.79
C ASP A 590 -16.25 34.53 28.24
N TYR A 591 -15.95 33.30 28.68
CA TYR A 591 -16.23 32.79 30.02
C TYR A 591 -15.22 31.70 30.38
N PRO A 592 -15.00 31.43 31.70
CA PRO A 592 -14.19 30.31 32.12
C PRO A 592 -14.73 29.02 31.48
N ASN A 593 -13.86 28.14 30.98
CA ASN A 593 -14.31 26.86 30.41
C ASN A 593 -13.43 25.70 30.93
N SER A 594 -14.04 24.77 31.67
CA SER A 594 -13.36 23.67 32.37
C SER A 594 -12.76 22.61 31.43
N TYR A 595 -13.21 22.56 30.18
CA TYR A 595 -12.82 21.55 29.18
C TYR A 595 -12.19 22.18 27.93
N PHE A 596 -11.77 23.45 27.99
CA PHE A 596 -11.13 24.12 26.85
C PHE A 596 -9.87 23.41 26.36
N LEU A 597 -9.07 22.86 27.27
CA LEU A 597 -7.90 22.05 26.89
C LEU A 597 -8.30 20.73 26.23
N ASP A 598 -9.47 20.17 26.54
CA ASP A 598 -9.99 19.00 25.83
C ASP A 598 -10.40 19.36 24.40
N LEU A 599 -11.02 20.52 24.17
CA LEU A 599 -11.32 21.00 22.82
C LEU A 599 -10.04 21.13 21.98
N CYS A 600 -8.96 21.61 22.59
CA CYS A 600 -7.65 21.76 21.94
C CYS A 600 -6.97 20.42 21.57
N THR A 601 -7.57 19.26 21.91
CA THR A 601 -7.09 17.94 21.47
C THR A 601 -7.74 17.46 20.17
N HIS A 602 -8.78 18.16 19.69
CA HIS A 602 -9.53 17.76 18.51
C HIS A 602 -8.82 18.26 17.23
N SER A 603 -8.78 17.43 16.19
CA SER A 603 -8.11 17.76 14.92
C SER A 603 -8.61 19.05 14.26
N ALA A 604 -9.90 19.34 14.37
CA ALA A 604 -10.49 20.62 13.92
C ALA A 604 -9.82 21.89 14.50
N LEU A 605 -9.13 21.81 15.64
CA LEU A 605 -8.38 22.92 16.24
C LEU A 605 -6.87 22.87 15.90
N SER A 606 -6.44 21.94 15.06
CA SER A 606 -5.07 21.85 14.57
C SER A 606 -4.69 23.07 13.70
N PRO A 607 -3.40 23.43 13.67
CA PRO A 607 -2.93 24.48 12.78
C PRO A 607 -3.00 24.00 11.32
N VAL A 608 -3.06 24.94 10.39
CA VAL A 608 -2.73 24.72 8.97
C VAL A 608 -1.55 25.59 8.63
N CYS A 609 -0.70 25.17 7.69
CA CYS A 609 0.49 25.92 7.33
C CYS A 609 0.08 27.25 6.67
N ARG A 610 0.20 28.38 7.40
CA ARG A 610 -0.33 29.67 6.97
C ARG A 610 0.21 30.12 5.61
N PRO A 611 1.53 30.06 5.32
CA PRO A 611 2.02 30.49 4.02
C PRO A 611 1.49 29.62 2.88
N LEU A 612 1.32 28.31 3.10
CA LEU A 612 0.74 27.40 2.12
C LEU A 612 -0.72 27.75 1.84
N ASP A 613 -1.53 27.88 2.89
CA ASP A 613 -2.97 28.18 2.80
C ASP A 613 -3.23 29.51 2.09
N LEU A 614 -2.35 30.50 2.27
CA LEU A 614 -2.41 31.78 1.56
C LEU A 614 -1.96 31.68 0.10
N SER A 615 -0.90 30.92 -0.19
CA SER A 615 -0.36 30.78 -1.55
C SER A 615 -1.14 29.83 -2.45
N ASN A 616 -1.79 28.83 -1.85
CA ASN A 616 -2.52 27.77 -2.55
C ASN A 616 -3.71 27.29 -1.70
N PRO A 617 -4.87 27.96 -1.77
CA PRO A 617 -6.06 27.55 -1.02
C PRO A 617 -6.57 26.13 -1.36
N SER A 618 -6.20 25.59 -2.51
CA SER A 618 -6.54 24.22 -2.96
C SER A 618 -5.53 23.16 -2.51
N TRP A 619 -4.59 23.51 -1.61
CA TRP A 619 -3.62 22.57 -1.05
C TRP A 619 -4.23 21.29 -0.46
N PRO A 620 -5.47 21.25 0.10
CA PRO A 620 -6.03 20.00 0.60
C PRO A 620 -6.29 18.97 -0.50
N GLU A 621 -6.44 19.41 -1.75
CA GLU A 621 -6.68 18.56 -2.94
C GLU A 621 -5.37 18.30 -3.72
N SER A 622 -4.33 19.09 -3.46
CA SER A 622 -3.05 19.01 -4.16
C SER A 622 -2.09 18.07 -3.41
N HIS A 623 -1.84 16.89 -3.99
CA HIS A 623 -1.00 15.85 -3.39
C HIS A 623 0.28 15.55 -4.19
N GLU A 624 0.39 16.08 -5.41
CA GLU A 624 1.45 15.73 -6.37
C GLU A 624 2.84 16.11 -5.89
N ASN A 625 2.96 17.21 -5.11
CA ASN A 625 4.23 17.71 -4.57
C ASN A 625 4.42 17.40 -3.08
N GLY A 626 3.71 16.39 -2.57
CA GLY A 626 3.71 16.03 -1.15
C GLY A 626 2.69 16.84 -0.33
N TYR A 627 2.14 16.18 0.69
CA TYR A 627 1.13 16.79 1.56
C TYR A 627 1.79 17.43 2.78
N ILE A 628 1.56 18.73 2.98
CA ILE A 628 2.21 19.48 4.06
C ILE A 628 1.39 19.37 5.33
N CYS A 629 2.00 18.84 6.39
CA CYS A 629 1.33 18.53 7.63
C CYS A 629 2.32 18.53 8.81
N ASN A 630 1.86 18.58 10.06
CA ASN A 630 2.75 18.68 11.24
C ASN A 630 2.58 17.53 12.25
N GLY A 631 1.82 16.51 11.89
CA GLY A 631 1.53 15.34 12.69
C GLY A 631 2.56 14.22 12.51
N PRO A 632 2.30 13.06 13.17
CA PRO A 632 3.21 11.91 13.19
C PRO A 632 3.42 11.23 11.84
N PHE A 633 2.51 11.40 10.89
CA PHE A 633 2.59 10.85 9.55
C PHE A 633 2.34 11.92 8.49
N THR A 634 2.87 11.68 7.29
CA THR A 634 2.57 12.44 6.08
C THR A 634 1.95 11.53 5.03
N LEU A 635 1.13 12.09 4.15
CA LEU A 635 0.63 11.38 2.98
C LEU A 635 1.82 11.09 2.06
N GLU A 636 2.06 9.81 1.79
CA GLU A 636 3.09 9.36 0.87
C GLU A 636 2.53 9.31 -0.55
N LYS A 637 1.39 8.64 -0.72
CA LYS A 637 0.72 8.50 -2.02
C LYS A 637 -0.76 8.23 -1.82
N LYS A 638 -1.57 8.83 -2.69
CA LYS A 638 -2.94 8.39 -2.97
C LYS A 638 -2.87 7.35 -4.08
N LEU A 639 -3.27 6.13 -3.77
CA LEU A 639 -3.25 5.01 -4.71
C LEU A 639 -4.56 5.00 -5.52
N GLU A 640 -4.58 4.19 -6.58
CA GLU A 640 -5.79 3.98 -7.38
C GLU A 640 -6.95 3.50 -6.48
N ARG A 641 -8.19 3.88 -6.83
CA ARG A 641 -9.43 3.54 -6.08
C ARG A 641 -9.60 4.23 -4.72
N GLY A 642 -8.73 5.18 -4.36
CA GLY A 642 -8.88 6.01 -3.16
C GLY A 642 -8.14 5.48 -1.93
N ASP A 643 -7.38 4.39 -2.07
CA ASP A 643 -6.46 3.88 -1.06
C ASP A 643 -5.41 4.94 -0.69
N LEU A 644 -5.00 4.99 0.58
CA LEU A 644 -3.99 5.93 1.06
C LEU A 644 -2.79 5.20 1.68
N ALA A 645 -1.58 5.64 1.34
CA ALA A 645 -0.37 5.27 2.03
C ALA A 645 0.15 6.48 2.81
N LEU A 646 0.33 6.30 4.12
CA LEU A 646 0.98 7.26 5.01
C LEU A 646 2.35 6.72 5.43
N ARG A 647 3.35 7.60 5.48
CA ARG A 647 4.69 7.30 6.00
C ARG A 647 4.98 8.16 7.22
N LYS A 648 5.79 7.64 8.15
CA LYS A 648 6.23 8.39 9.33
C LYS A 648 6.83 9.73 8.89
N ASN A 649 6.42 10.80 9.55
CA ASN A 649 6.98 12.13 9.35
C ASN A 649 8.26 12.26 10.19
N SER A 650 9.42 12.25 9.54
CA SER A 650 10.72 12.38 10.22
C SER A 650 10.94 13.76 10.87
N LEU A 651 10.18 14.78 10.45
CA LEU A 651 10.23 16.14 11.02
C LEU A 651 9.26 16.32 12.19
N TYR A 652 8.44 15.32 12.49
CA TYR A 652 7.57 15.33 13.66
C TYR A 652 8.41 15.34 14.94
N TRP A 653 8.09 16.22 15.89
CA TRP A 653 8.92 16.43 17.08
C TRP A 653 9.05 15.19 17.97
N ASP A 654 8.06 14.27 17.94
CA ASP A 654 8.02 13.05 18.74
C ASP A 654 8.27 11.77 17.89
N HIS A 655 8.83 11.90 16.68
CA HIS A 655 8.96 10.78 15.73
C HIS A 655 9.77 9.59 16.26
N LYS A 656 10.77 9.84 17.12
CA LYS A 656 11.66 8.81 17.67
C LYS A 656 10.93 7.81 18.56
N ASP A 657 9.89 8.26 19.25
CA ASP A 657 9.12 7.41 20.16
C ASP A 657 8.00 6.64 19.43
N ILE A 658 7.80 6.85 18.13
CA ILE A 658 6.79 6.17 17.33
C ILE A 658 7.42 4.96 16.63
N PRO A 659 6.99 3.72 16.91
CA PRO A 659 7.59 2.53 16.30
C PRO A 659 7.06 2.24 14.89
N LEU A 660 5.89 2.75 14.51
CA LEU A 660 5.29 2.53 13.19
C LEU A 660 6.02 3.29 12.08
N GLU A 661 6.26 2.64 10.94
CA GLU A 661 6.87 3.29 9.76
C GLU A 661 5.83 3.70 8.73
N THR A 662 4.83 2.85 8.46
CA THR A 662 3.77 3.19 7.50
C THR A 662 2.40 2.72 7.97
N ILE A 663 1.38 3.44 7.53
CA ILE A 663 -0.04 3.08 7.69
C ILE A 663 -0.69 3.10 6.32
N ARG A 664 -1.36 2.01 5.95
CA ARG A 664 -2.11 1.91 4.70
C ARG A 664 -3.61 1.87 4.99
N PHE A 665 -4.38 2.69 4.29
CA PHE A 665 -5.84 2.64 4.30
C PHE A 665 -6.31 2.02 2.99
N LEU A 666 -7.02 0.90 3.07
CA LEU A 666 -7.60 0.20 1.93
C LEU A 666 -9.10 0.48 1.83
N MET A 667 -9.49 1.20 0.79
CA MET A 667 -10.84 1.60 0.44
C MET A 667 -11.53 0.49 -0.34
N LEU A 668 -12.15 -0.46 0.37
CA LEU A 668 -12.75 -1.66 -0.22
C LEU A 668 -14.18 -1.88 0.27
N LYS A 669 -14.92 -2.72 -0.45
CA LYS A 669 -16.25 -3.17 -0.01
C LYS A 669 -16.14 -3.92 1.33
N PRO A 670 -17.15 -3.86 2.22
CA PRO A 670 -17.10 -4.52 3.52
C PRO A 670 -16.74 -6.01 3.48
N THR A 671 -17.28 -6.74 2.51
CA THR A 671 -17.03 -8.17 2.32
C THR A 671 -15.55 -8.46 2.01
N HIS A 672 -14.91 -7.60 1.21
CA HIS A 672 -13.50 -7.73 0.85
C HIS A 672 -12.60 -7.39 2.04
N CYS A 673 -12.87 -6.29 2.77
CA CYS A 673 -12.13 -5.95 3.99
C CYS A 673 -12.10 -7.12 4.98
N ILE A 674 -13.26 -7.75 5.21
CA ILE A 674 -13.37 -8.88 6.13
C ILE A 674 -12.61 -10.12 5.61
N SER A 675 -12.66 -10.37 4.30
CA SER A 675 -11.90 -11.47 3.68
C SER A 675 -10.39 -11.28 3.84
N LEU A 676 -9.88 -10.07 3.57
CA LEU A 676 -8.46 -9.74 3.72
C LEU A 676 -8.02 -9.73 5.19
N PHE A 677 -8.89 -9.33 6.11
CA PHE A 677 -8.63 -9.47 7.53
C PHE A 677 -8.53 -10.95 7.96
N LYS A 678 -9.37 -11.86 7.43
CA LYS A 678 -9.22 -13.31 7.67
C LYS A 678 -7.88 -13.86 7.16
N LYS A 679 -7.38 -13.30 6.05
CA LYS A 679 -6.07 -13.65 5.47
C LYS A 679 -4.88 -12.95 6.15
N LYS A 680 -5.11 -12.15 7.20
CA LYS A 680 -4.10 -11.31 7.87
C LYS A 680 -3.44 -10.24 6.97
N GLU A 681 -4.07 -9.89 5.85
CA GLU A 681 -3.63 -8.83 4.94
C GLU A 681 -4.13 -7.44 5.40
N ILE A 682 -5.23 -7.40 6.17
CA ILE A 682 -5.68 -6.22 6.91
C ILE A 682 -5.48 -6.47 8.40
N ASP A 683 -4.82 -5.51 9.07
CA ASP A 683 -4.54 -5.58 10.50
C ASP A 683 -5.71 -5.06 11.34
N ILE A 684 -6.51 -4.14 10.79
CA ILE A 684 -7.54 -3.40 11.52
C ILE A 684 -8.83 -3.24 10.71
N LEU A 685 -9.95 -3.65 11.29
CA LEU A 685 -11.30 -3.35 10.80
C LEU A 685 -11.96 -2.32 11.74
N PRO A 686 -12.14 -1.07 11.32
CA PRO A 686 -12.82 -0.05 12.11
C PRO A 686 -14.32 -0.33 12.24
N TYR A 687 -15.00 0.48 13.03
CA TYR A 687 -16.46 0.57 12.97
C TYR A 687 -16.86 1.41 11.73
N PRO A 688 -17.97 1.13 11.02
CA PRO A 688 -18.96 0.07 11.24
C PRO A 688 -18.63 -1.26 10.54
N LEU A 689 -17.47 -1.41 9.90
CA LEU A 689 -17.09 -2.63 9.19
C LEU A 689 -17.26 -3.90 10.04
N ASN A 690 -16.96 -3.79 11.34
CA ASN A 690 -17.14 -4.88 12.28
C ASN A 690 -18.58 -5.19 12.72
N LYS A 691 -19.59 -4.39 12.32
CA LYS A 691 -21.02 -4.72 12.49
C LYS A 691 -21.53 -5.73 11.46
N SER A 692 -20.76 -6.00 10.41
CA SER A 692 -21.17 -6.98 9.40
C SER A 692 -21.45 -8.34 10.06
N PRO A 693 -22.49 -9.08 9.64
CA PRO A 693 -22.69 -10.46 10.10
C PRO A 693 -21.43 -11.33 9.88
N LEU A 694 -20.67 -11.03 8.81
CA LEU A 694 -19.44 -11.75 8.48
C LEU A 694 -18.30 -11.51 9.49
N SER A 695 -18.24 -10.35 10.14
CA SER A 695 -17.22 -10.06 11.16
C SER A 695 -17.54 -10.66 12.53
N GLN A 696 -18.82 -10.98 12.80
CA GLN A 696 -19.22 -11.67 14.03
C GLN A 696 -18.65 -13.11 14.12
N SER A 697 -18.24 -13.68 12.98
CA SER A 697 -17.65 -15.04 12.88
C SER A 697 -16.12 -15.05 12.82
N LEU A 698 -15.43 -13.99 13.29
CA LEU A 698 -13.97 -13.90 13.31
C LEU A 698 -13.40 -14.34 14.67
N PRO A 699 -13.15 -15.65 14.91
CA PRO A 699 -12.42 -16.10 16.09
C PRO A 699 -11.00 -15.54 16.04
N ASN A 700 -10.41 -15.27 17.21
CA ASN A 700 -9.05 -14.74 17.36
C ASN A 700 -8.84 -13.27 16.96
N SER A 701 -9.87 -12.43 16.90
CA SER A 701 -9.70 -10.98 16.80
C SER A 701 -9.74 -10.29 18.18
N LYS A 702 -8.91 -9.27 18.39
CA LYS A 702 -9.01 -8.41 19.58
C LYS A 702 -10.05 -7.33 19.31
N LYS A 703 -11.05 -7.21 20.20
CA LYS A 703 -11.94 -6.04 20.21
C LYS A 703 -11.20 -4.90 20.88
N TRP A 704 -10.93 -3.85 20.12
CA TRP A 704 -10.23 -2.70 20.62
C TRP A 704 -11.18 -1.53 20.88
N LYS A 705 -10.94 -0.86 22.03
CA LYS A 705 -11.62 0.31 22.65
C LYS A 705 -12.96 0.77 22.05
N ALA A 706 -14.00 0.77 22.89
CA ALA A 706 -15.33 1.23 22.56
C ALA A 706 -15.47 2.77 22.47
N GLN A 707 -16.21 3.28 21.49
CA GLN A 707 -16.87 4.58 21.56
C GLN A 707 -18.35 4.39 21.92
N LEU A 708 -18.88 5.32 22.72
CA LEU A 708 -20.25 5.27 23.21
C LEU A 708 -21.14 6.21 22.41
N HIS A 709 -22.13 5.62 21.74
CA HIS A 709 -23.17 6.34 21.01
C HIS A 709 -24.47 6.17 21.78
N SER A 710 -24.89 7.22 22.47
CA SER A 710 -26.14 7.26 23.22
C SER A 710 -27.28 7.74 22.33
N ARG A 711 -28.50 7.26 22.62
CA ARG A 711 -29.74 7.69 21.97
C ARG A 711 -30.72 8.16 23.03
N TYR A 712 -31.39 9.26 22.74
CA TYR A 712 -32.35 9.90 23.63
C TYR A 712 -33.63 10.22 22.87
N LEU A 713 -34.76 10.08 23.55
CA LEU A 713 -36.02 10.68 23.14
C LEU A 713 -36.01 12.14 23.61
N CYS A 714 -35.87 13.07 22.68
CA CYS A 714 -35.86 14.49 22.94
C CYS A 714 -37.29 15.05 22.90
N PHE A 715 -37.62 15.86 23.91
CA PHE A 715 -38.88 16.57 24.01
C PHE A 715 -38.67 18.03 23.63
N ASN A 716 -39.55 18.60 22.81
CA ASN A 716 -39.56 20.04 22.60
C ASN A 716 -40.19 20.75 23.80
N CYS A 717 -39.37 21.09 24.79
CA CYS A 717 -39.79 21.71 26.05
C CYS A 717 -40.30 23.16 25.89
N SER A 718 -40.33 23.70 24.68
CA SER A 718 -41.03 24.98 24.40
C SER A 718 -42.54 24.79 24.18
N MET A 719 -43.00 23.58 23.84
CA MET A 719 -44.41 23.25 23.66
C MET A 719 -45.15 23.13 25.01
N PRO A 720 -46.42 23.58 25.12
CA PRO A 720 -47.18 23.49 26.37
C PRO A 720 -47.19 22.11 27.01
N LEU A 721 -47.40 21.06 26.21
CA LEU A 721 -47.42 19.68 26.66
C LEU A 721 -46.10 19.26 27.33
N PHE A 722 -44.97 19.53 26.66
CA PHE A 722 -43.66 19.11 27.14
C PHE A 722 -43.01 20.12 28.08
N LYS A 723 -43.64 21.26 28.40
CA LYS A 723 -43.23 22.09 29.55
C LYS A 723 -43.51 21.38 30.87
N ASN A 724 -44.56 20.57 30.94
CA ASN A 724 -44.90 19.80 32.14
C ASN A 724 -43.97 18.60 32.31
N GLN A 725 -43.22 18.59 33.42
CA GLN A 725 -42.28 17.52 33.77
C GLN A 725 -42.96 16.15 33.92
N LYS A 726 -44.17 16.10 34.50
CA LYS A 726 -44.89 14.83 34.73
C LYS A 726 -45.22 14.14 33.41
N ILE A 727 -45.52 14.90 32.37
CA ILE A 727 -45.77 14.36 31.03
C ILE A 727 -44.48 13.79 30.44
N ARG A 728 -43.36 14.51 30.52
CA ARG A 728 -42.05 13.99 30.08
C ARG A 728 -41.67 12.69 30.81
N THR A 729 -41.81 12.69 32.13
CA THR A 729 -41.53 11.52 32.98
C THR A 729 -42.45 10.35 32.66
N SER A 730 -43.74 10.61 32.42
CA SER A 730 -44.70 9.58 32.00
C SER A 730 -44.25 8.89 30.70
N LEU A 731 -43.91 9.67 29.67
CA LEU A 731 -43.48 9.13 28.38
C LEU A 731 -42.21 8.29 28.53
N SER A 732 -41.27 8.69 29.39
CA SER A 732 -40.06 7.91 29.68
C SER A 732 -40.33 6.59 30.40
N LEU A 733 -41.21 6.60 31.40
CA LEU A 733 -41.56 5.43 32.21
C LEU A 733 -42.45 4.43 31.45
N ALA A 734 -43.09 4.84 30.37
CA ALA A 734 -43.85 3.95 29.52
C ALA A 734 -42.97 3.05 28.62
N LEU A 735 -41.68 3.36 28.50
CA LEU A 735 -40.78 2.68 27.57
C LEU A 735 -40.01 1.51 28.21
N ASN A 736 -40.01 0.36 27.54
CA ASN A 736 -39.19 -0.79 27.88
C ASN A 736 -37.85 -0.70 27.14
N ARG A 737 -36.80 -0.30 27.85
CA ARG A 737 -35.48 -0.02 27.25
C ARG A 737 -34.74 -1.30 26.87
N GLU A 738 -34.98 -2.41 27.56
CA GLU A 738 -34.45 -3.72 27.22
C GLU A 738 -34.98 -4.17 25.85
N GLU A 739 -36.29 -4.03 25.60
CA GLU A 739 -36.91 -4.34 24.32
C GLU A 739 -36.39 -3.40 23.22
N LEU A 740 -36.25 -2.10 23.52
CA LEU A 740 -35.66 -1.12 22.59
C LEU A 740 -34.22 -1.49 22.21
N ALA A 741 -33.39 -1.89 23.17
CA ALA A 741 -32.01 -2.30 22.94
C ALA A 741 -31.94 -3.57 22.08
N ASN A 742 -32.69 -4.61 22.47
CA ASN A 742 -32.73 -5.88 21.74
C ASN A 742 -33.23 -5.71 20.30
N LYS A 743 -34.20 -4.81 20.09
CA LYS A 743 -34.72 -4.51 18.75
C LYS A 743 -33.72 -3.72 17.90
N PHE A 744 -32.91 -2.84 18.51
CA PHE A 744 -31.98 -1.98 17.79
C PHE A 744 -30.75 -2.73 17.26
N SER A 745 -30.01 -3.42 18.13
CA SER A 745 -28.88 -4.27 17.71
C SER A 745 -28.41 -5.18 18.86
N LYS A 746 -27.64 -6.24 18.55
CA LYS A 746 -27.08 -7.14 19.57
C LYS A 746 -26.10 -6.44 20.53
N GLU A 747 -25.46 -5.36 20.09
CA GLU A 747 -24.49 -4.58 20.86
C GLU A 747 -25.13 -3.43 21.65
N ALA A 748 -26.42 -3.16 21.43
CA ALA A 748 -27.14 -2.13 22.15
C ALA A 748 -27.44 -2.56 23.58
N GLN A 749 -27.45 -1.59 24.48
CA GLN A 749 -27.77 -1.78 25.89
C GLN A 749 -28.73 -0.69 26.34
N PRO A 750 -29.62 -0.97 27.30
CA PRO A 750 -30.53 0.04 27.84
C PRO A 750 -29.73 1.16 28.52
N LEU A 751 -30.14 2.41 28.29
CA LEU A 751 -29.56 3.59 28.92
C LEU A 751 -30.58 4.21 29.90
N TYR A 752 -30.16 4.38 31.15
CA TYR A 752 -30.99 4.94 32.23
C TYR A 752 -30.53 6.32 32.70
N THR A 753 -29.34 6.72 32.27
CA THR A 753 -28.58 7.86 32.78
C THR A 753 -28.32 8.85 31.65
N PHE A 754 -28.05 10.10 32.00
CA PHE A 754 -27.75 11.13 31.00
C PHE A 754 -26.31 11.09 30.55
N TYR A 755 -25.40 10.94 31.51
CA TYR A 755 -24.00 10.71 31.19
C TYR A 755 -23.80 9.29 30.67
N SER A 756 -22.73 9.13 29.88
CA SER A 756 -22.21 7.82 29.56
C SER A 756 -21.97 7.03 30.87
N PRO A 757 -22.25 5.72 30.91
CA PRO A 757 -22.03 4.88 32.10
C PRO A 757 -20.62 4.97 32.68
N GLU A 758 -19.63 5.41 31.88
CA GLU A 758 -18.26 5.63 32.34
C GLU A 758 -18.11 6.80 33.34
N PHE A 759 -19.09 7.72 33.40
CA PHE A 759 -19.05 8.92 34.23
C PHE A 759 -20.10 8.92 35.36
N THR A 760 -20.96 7.91 35.40
CA THR A 760 -22.05 7.85 36.36
C THR A 760 -21.65 7.04 37.59
N GLN A 761 -21.86 7.60 38.78
CA GLN A 761 -21.70 6.91 40.06
C GLN A 761 -23.07 6.66 40.67
N ASN A 762 -23.42 5.38 40.88
CA ASN A 762 -24.76 4.89 41.23
C ASN A 762 -25.79 5.18 40.14
N LEU A 763 -26.61 4.20 39.74
CA LEU A 763 -27.97 4.39 39.18
C LEU A 763 -28.56 3.03 38.77
N SER A 764 -29.18 2.33 39.71
CA SER A 764 -29.73 0.98 39.50
C SER A 764 -31.22 0.94 39.10
N THR A 765 -31.97 2.05 39.07
CA THR A 765 -33.44 1.95 38.86
C THR A 765 -34.17 3.16 38.27
N ILE A 766 -33.56 4.35 38.16
CA ILE A 766 -34.30 5.56 37.77
C ILE A 766 -34.55 5.55 36.26
N ASN A 767 -35.81 5.70 35.83
CA ASN A 767 -36.31 5.47 34.47
C ASN A 767 -36.53 4.00 34.04
N LYS A 768 -36.55 3.03 34.96
CA LYS A 768 -37.10 1.70 34.60
C LYS A 768 -38.60 1.81 34.27
N GLN A 769 -39.07 0.93 33.39
CA GLN A 769 -40.46 0.95 32.95
C GLN A 769 -41.40 0.79 34.15
N ASN A 770 -42.39 1.68 34.27
CA ASN A 770 -43.45 1.60 35.26
C ASN A 770 -44.75 2.18 34.68
N ILE A 771 -45.55 1.30 34.06
CA ILE A 771 -46.77 1.68 33.33
C ILE A 771 -47.82 2.32 34.24
N MET A 772 -47.92 1.85 35.48
CA MET A 772 -48.88 2.38 36.46
C MET A 772 -48.53 3.82 36.85
N LEU A 773 -47.27 4.07 37.22
CA LEU A 773 -46.80 5.41 37.53
C LEU A 773 -46.83 6.32 36.30
N ALA A 774 -46.51 5.79 35.11
CA ALA A 774 -46.58 6.53 33.86
C ALA A 774 -48.00 7.03 33.57
N ASN A 775 -49.03 6.19 33.69
CA ASN A 775 -50.42 6.62 33.49
C ASN A 775 -50.85 7.68 34.53
N ARG A 776 -50.52 7.46 35.81
CA ARG A 776 -50.83 8.42 36.88
C ARG A 776 -50.19 9.79 36.63
N LEU A 777 -48.92 9.82 36.21
CA LEU A 777 -48.23 11.07 35.92
C LEU A 777 -48.77 11.76 34.65
N LEU A 778 -49.19 11.00 33.65
CA LEU A 778 -49.82 11.56 32.45
C LEU A 778 -51.13 12.27 32.79
N GLU A 779 -52.00 11.62 33.55
CA GLU A 779 -53.29 12.19 33.97
C GLU A 779 -53.12 13.46 34.80
N LEU A 780 -52.20 13.42 35.79
CA LEU A 780 -51.88 14.60 36.60
C LEU A 780 -51.30 15.74 35.74
N GLY A 781 -50.36 15.43 34.86
CA GLY A 781 -49.72 16.42 34.00
C GLY A 781 -50.69 17.06 33.00
N LEU A 782 -51.56 16.26 32.37
CA LEU A 782 -52.61 16.75 31.47
C LEU A 782 -53.61 17.64 32.22
N LYS A 783 -54.04 17.24 33.42
CA LYS A 783 -54.94 18.04 34.27
C LYS A 783 -54.33 19.40 34.63
N GLU A 784 -53.03 19.45 34.93
CA GLU A 784 -52.33 20.70 35.26
C GLU A 784 -52.26 21.69 34.11
N ILE A 785 -52.27 21.22 32.86
CA ILE A 785 -52.25 22.07 31.67
C ILE A 785 -53.65 22.26 31.05
N GLY A 786 -54.71 21.76 31.71
CA GLY A 786 -56.08 21.86 31.22
C GLY A 786 -56.40 20.97 30.01
N GLU A 787 -55.62 19.92 29.79
CA GLU A 787 -55.74 19.02 28.64
C GLU A 787 -56.27 17.64 29.06
N THR A 788 -56.70 16.84 28.09
CA THR A 788 -57.14 15.46 28.26
C THR A 788 -56.46 14.56 27.25
N LYS A 789 -56.47 13.23 27.45
CA LYS A 789 -55.93 12.30 26.43
C LYS A 789 -56.65 12.44 25.08
N LYS A 790 -57.94 12.81 25.09
CA LYS A 790 -58.77 13.00 23.89
C LYS A 790 -58.49 14.32 23.15
N SER A 791 -58.08 15.38 23.86
CA SER A 791 -57.74 16.67 23.25
C SER A 791 -56.35 16.71 22.63
N GLN A 792 -55.48 15.74 22.96
CA GLN A 792 -54.17 15.59 22.33
C GLN A 792 -54.29 14.94 20.95
N THR A 793 -54.40 15.77 19.92
CA THR A 793 -54.50 15.37 18.51
C THR A 793 -53.14 14.93 17.96
N CYS A 794 -52.80 13.67 18.20
CA CYS A 794 -51.67 12.96 17.58
C CYS A 794 -50.25 13.51 17.91
N LEU A 795 -49.51 12.78 18.74
CA LEU A 795 -48.07 13.02 18.94
C LEU A 795 -47.28 12.56 17.73
N ARG A 796 -46.36 13.40 17.24
CA ARG A 796 -45.46 13.05 16.15
C ARG A 796 -44.06 12.77 16.68
N LEU A 797 -43.60 11.53 16.50
CA LEU A 797 -42.23 11.13 16.72
C LEU A 797 -41.47 11.22 15.40
N THR A 798 -40.58 12.19 15.27
CA THR A 798 -39.76 12.35 14.09
C THR A 798 -38.42 11.63 14.27
N THR A 799 -37.94 10.91 13.25
CA THR A 799 -36.64 10.24 13.26
C THR A 799 -36.08 10.03 11.85
N THR A 800 -34.86 9.50 11.74
CA THR A 800 -34.23 9.11 10.48
C THR A 800 -34.50 7.63 10.16
N TYR A 801 -34.31 7.26 8.89
CA TYR A 801 -34.41 5.85 8.45
C TYR A 801 -33.53 4.89 9.27
N SER A 802 -32.34 5.33 9.68
CA SER A 802 -31.42 4.53 10.51
C SER A 802 -31.98 4.19 11.91
N HIS A 803 -33.05 4.84 12.33
CA HIS A 803 -33.70 4.63 13.63
C HIS A 803 -35.20 4.31 13.47
N GLN A 804 -35.65 3.92 12.27
CA GLN A 804 -37.06 3.63 12.00
C GLN A 804 -37.60 2.53 12.91
N GLU A 805 -36.87 1.41 13.06
CA GLU A 805 -37.32 0.31 13.92
C GLU A 805 -37.48 0.73 15.39
N LEU A 806 -36.54 1.54 15.88
CA LEU A 806 -36.58 2.10 17.23
C LEU A 806 -37.79 3.03 17.39
N GLY A 807 -38.04 3.91 16.41
CA GLY A 807 -39.18 4.83 16.42
C GLY A 807 -40.52 4.11 16.37
N THR A 808 -40.68 3.11 15.51
CA THR A 808 -41.89 2.29 15.43
C THR A 808 -42.20 1.61 16.77
N LEU A 809 -41.18 1.07 17.44
CA LEU A 809 -41.35 0.41 18.74
C LEU A 809 -41.72 1.41 19.84
N ILE A 810 -41.12 2.61 19.85
CA ILE A 810 -41.49 3.69 20.79
C ILE A 810 -42.95 4.09 20.58
N CYS A 811 -43.38 4.37 19.34
CA CYS A 811 -44.78 4.71 19.06
C CYS A 811 -45.73 3.60 19.54
N LYS A 812 -45.40 2.33 19.26
CA LYS A 812 -46.19 1.17 19.72
C LYS A 812 -46.32 1.14 21.24
N GLN A 813 -45.21 1.24 21.98
CA GLN A 813 -45.22 1.21 23.45
C GLN A 813 -46.00 2.40 24.03
N LEU A 814 -45.84 3.61 23.50
CA LEU A 814 -46.61 4.77 23.95
C LEU A 814 -48.11 4.61 23.71
N ASN A 815 -48.50 4.09 22.54
CA ASN A 815 -49.90 3.88 22.20
C ASN A 815 -50.53 2.79 23.08
N GLN A 816 -49.82 1.69 23.31
CA GLN A 816 -50.31 0.58 24.14
C GLN A 816 -50.36 0.92 25.63
N ASN A 817 -49.28 1.52 26.17
CA ASN A 817 -49.12 1.70 27.61
C ASN A 817 -49.84 2.95 28.13
N LEU A 818 -50.00 3.99 27.31
CA LEU A 818 -50.59 5.27 27.72
C LEU A 818 -51.91 5.60 27.01
N GLN A 819 -52.30 4.82 26.00
CA GLN A 819 -53.47 5.09 25.15
C GLN A 819 -53.38 6.45 24.45
N LEU A 820 -52.17 6.84 24.05
CA LEU A 820 -51.91 8.01 23.22
C LEU A 820 -51.99 7.65 21.73
N ASN A 821 -52.19 8.64 20.86
CA ASN A 821 -52.04 8.47 19.42
C ASN A 821 -50.67 9.02 18.99
N CYS A 822 -49.64 8.19 18.99
CA CYS A 822 -48.28 8.54 18.56
C CYS A 822 -48.00 7.93 17.18
N THR A 823 -47.59 8.78 16.22
CA THR A 823 -47.24 8.39 14.85
C THR A 823 -45.78 8.68 14.55
N LEU A 824 -45.20 7.89 13.64
CA LEU A 824 -43.81 8.02 13.22
C LEU A 824 -43.71 8.87 11.96
N GLU A 825 -42.80 9.83 11.94
CA GLU A 825 -42.43 10.63 10.78
C GLU A 825 -40.94 10.41 10.46
N LEU A 826 -40.64 10.03 9.22
CA LEU A 826 -39.27 9.85 8.76
C LEU A 826 -38.81 11.05 7.95
N VAL A 827 -37.64 11.58 8.29
CA VAL A 827 -37.00 12.70 7.59
C VAL A 827 -35.52 12.40 7.33
N GLY A 828 -34.91 13.15 6.41
CA GLY A 828 -33.46 13.13 6.22
C GLY A 828 -32.73 13.69 7.44
N TYR A 829 -31.51 13.23 7.71
CA TYR A 829 -30.73 13.68 8.88
C TYR A 829 -30.49 15.20 8.86
N ASP A 830 -30.07 15.76 7.74
CA ASP A 830 -29.80 17.19 7.59
C ASP A 830 -31.06 18.04 7.83
N GLN A 831 -32.19 17.57 7.30
CA GLN A 831 -33.49 18.18 7.54
C GLN A 831 -33.84 18.15 9.03
N MET A 832 -33.61 17.02 9.70
CA MET A 832 -33.89 16.85 11.13
C MET A 832 -33.08 17.82 12.00
N ILE A 833 -31.78 17.95 11.72
CA ILE A 833 -30.88 18.89 12.43
C ILE A 833 -31.28 20.34 12.18
N CYS A 834 -31.81 20.68 10.99
CA CYS A 834 -32.33 22.02 10.69
C CYS A 834 -33.66 22.33 11.41
N MET A 835 -34.52 21.33 11.59
CA MET A 835 -35.84 21.47 12.23
C MET A 835 -35.75 21.59 13.75
N ALA A 836 -34.82 20.84 14.37
CA ALA A 836 -34.67 20.76 15.83
C ALA A 836 -34.51 22.14 16.53
N PRO A 837 -33.54 23.01 16.17
CA PRO A 837 -33.36 24.30 16.83
C PRO A 837 -34.49 25.30 16.55
N LYS A 838 -35.28 25.07 15.48
CA LYS A 838 -36.47 25.88 15.15
C LYS A 838 -37.71 25.47 15.95
N GLY A 839 -37.62 24.43 16.78
CA GLY A 839 -38.75 23.92 17.56
C GLY A 839 -39.82 23.26 16.69
N GLN A 840 -39.46 22.74 15.52
CA GLN A 840 -40.38 22.12 14.56
C GLN A 840 -40.58 20.60 14.81
N LEU A 841 -39.89 20.03 15.79
CA LEU A 841 -40.02 18.63 16.19
C LEU A 841 -40.82 18.59 17.50
N GLN A 842 -41.80 17.69 17.63
CA GLN A 842 -42.52 17.48 18.90
C GLN A 842 -41.73 16.52 19.80
N LEU A 843 -41.61 15.27 19.33
CA LEU A 843 -40.74 14.23 19.86
C LEU A 843 -39.71 13.87 18.78
N SER A 844 -38.47 13.60 19.19
CA SER A 844 -37.46 13.15 18.24
C SER A 844 -36.48 12.15 18.86
N ILE A 845 -35.96 11.24 18.04
CA ILE A 845 -34.83 10.38 18.44
C ILE A 845 -33.54 11.05 18.02
N MET A 846 -32.75 11.47 19.02
CA MET A 846 -31.46 12.11 18.80
C MET A 846 -30.33 11.23 19.30
N GLY A 847 -29.20 11.29 18.61
CA GLY A 847 -27.97 10.63 19.02
C GLY A 847 -26.95 11.63 19.54
N TRP A 848 -26.24 11.23 20.60
CA TRP A 848 -25.03 11.92 21.03
C TRP A 848 -23.85 10.97 20.94
N ILE A 849 -22.81 11.48 20.30
CA ILE A 849 -21.49 10.86 20.29
C ILE A 849 -20.68 11.61 21.32
N ASN A 850 -20.15 10.89 22.30
CA ASN A 850 -19.23 11.50 23.23
C ASN A 850 -17.91 11.76 22.47
N GLN A 851 -17.73 13.00 21.96
CA GLN A 851 -16.53 13.46 21.25
C GLN A 851 -15.49 14.08 22.20
N ILE A 852 -15.91 14.45 23.42
CA ILE A 852 -15.04 14.98 24.47
C ILE A 852 -15.37 14.26 25.77
N ALA A 853 -14.44 13.45 26.30
CA ALA A 853 -14.60 12.69 27.54
C ALA A 853 -14.58 13.58 28.80
N ASN A 854 -15.49 14.54 28.87
CA ASN A 854 -15.70 15.46 29.98
C ASN A 854 -17.21 15.69 30.15
N PRO A 855 -17.81 15.33 31.30
CA PRO A 855 -19.25 15.52 31.55
C PRO A 855 -19.72 16.97 31.35
N SER A 856 -18.84 17.94 31.58
CA SER A 856 -19.14 19.37 31.41
C SER A 856 -19.52 19.71 29.96
N TYR A 857 -18.97 18.99 28.97
CA TYR A 857 -19.32 19.19 27.57
C TYR A 857 -20.80 18.85 27.30
N PHE A 858 -21.29 17.74 27.87
CA PHE A 858 -22.69 17.37 27.76
C PHE A 858 -23.60 18.41 28.45
N LEU A 859 -23.19 18.91 29.61
CA LEU A 859 -23.96 19.95 30.31
C LEU A 859 -24.05 21.26 29.52
N GLU A 860 -23.01 21.62 28.78
CA GLU A 860 -22.96 22.85 28.00
C GLU A 860 -24.04 22.90 26.91
N ILE A 861 -24.48 21.74 26.41
CA ILE A 861 -25.61 21.65 25.48
C ILE A 861 -26.80 22.45 26.03
N PHE A 862 -27.09 22.32 27.32
CA PHE A 862 -28.25 22.92 27.97
C PHE A 862 -27.94 24.25 28.69
N SER A 863 -26.76 24.82 28.48
CA SER A 863 -26.37 26.14 29.02
C SER A 863 -27.29 27.28 28.56
N SER A 864 -27.97 27.09 27.42
CA SER A 864 -28.92 28.03 26.83
C SER A 864 -29.96 27.32 25.95
N LYS A 865 -31.19 27.83 25.96
CA LYS A 865 -32.25 27.42 25.01
C LYS A 865 -31.93 27.77 23.55
N LYS A 866 -31.04 28.75 23.32
CA LYS A 866 -30.61 29.20 21.99
C LYS A 866 -29.38 28.44 21.47
N ASN A 867 -28.90 27.44 22.19
CA ASN A 867 -27.81 26.61 21.72
C ASN A 867 -28.35 25.72 20.58
N PRO A 868 -27.83 25.80 19.33
CA PRO A 868 -28.41 25.07 18.20
C PRO A 868 -28.40 23.55 18.38
N ILE A 869 -27.47 23.03 19.18
CA ILE A 869 -27.39 21.59 19.48
C ILE A 869 -28.27 21.19 20.69
N ASN A 870 -28.94 22.13 21.35
CA ASN A 870 -29.96 21.83 22.37
C ASN A 870 -31.30 21.51 21.72
N HIS A 871 -31.44 20.28 21.21
CA HIS A 871 -32.64 19.85 20.51
C HIS A 871 -33.88 19.74 21.41
N SER A 872 -33.72 19.82 22.74
CA SER A 872 -34.85 19.84 23.67
C SER A 872 -35.46 21.24 23.86
N LEU A 873 -34.72 22.30 23.52
CA LEU A 873 -35.03 23.69 23.85
C LEU A 873 -35.28 23.95 25.35
N TRP A 874 -34.95 22.99 26.22
CA TRP A 874 -35.08 23.13 27.67
C TRP A 874 -33.98 24.01 28.25
N PHE A 875 -34.30 24.68 29.35
CA PHE A 875 -33.39 25.56 30.07
C PHE A 875 -33.76 25.64 31.55
N SER A 876 -32.76 25.52 32.43
CA SER A 876 -32.89 25.71 33.86
C SER A 876 -31.87 26.72 34.37
N THR A 877 -32.34 27.73 35.11
CA THR A 877 -31.46 28.73 35.74
C THR A 877 -30.59 28.12 36.82
N SER A 878 -31.08 27.06 37.50
CA SER A 878 -30.32 26.29 38.48
C SER A 878 -29.14 25.58 37.81
N LEU A 879 -29.39 24.89 36.69
CA LEU A 879 -28.33 24.26 35.91
C LEU A 879 -27.29 25.28 35.44
N GLN A 880 -27.74 26.40 34.88
CA GLN A 880 -26.83 27.44 34.39
C GLN A 880 -25.90 27.96 35.52
N LYS A 881 -26.41 28.15 36.74
CA LYS A 881 -25.58 28.53 37.89
C LYS A 881 -24.55 27.45 38.24
N LYS A 882 -24.92 26.17 38.17
CA LYS A 882 -24.01 25.04 38.43
C LYS A 882 -22.93 24.93 37.34
N ILE A 883 -23.28 25.07 36.07
CA ILE A 883 -22.33 25.10 34.94
C ILE A 883 -21.28 26.21 35.13
N ARG A 884 -21.70 27.43 35.47
CA ARG A 884 -20.78 28.53 35.77
C ARG A 884 -19.81 28.19 36.91
N LYS A 885 -20.31 27.58 37.99
CA LYS A 885 -19.46 27.11 39.10
C LYS A 885 -18.47 26.04 38.64
N ILE A 886 -18.91 25.07 37.85
CA ILE A 886 -18.07 23.99 37.29
C ILE A 886 -16.87 24.60 36.56
N HIS A 887 -17.09 25.60 35.71
CA HIS A 887 -16.00 26.19 34.95
C HIS A 887 -14.95 26.93 35.79
N THR A 888 -15.36 27.51 36.92
CA THR A 888 -14.44 28.19 37.85
C THR A 888 -13.77 27.25 38.85
N THR A 889 -14.29 26.04 39.05
CA THR A 889 -13.81 25.12 40.10
C THR A 889 -12.55 24.37 39.66
N SER A 890 -11.50 24.41 40.48
CA SER A 890 -10.24 23.68 40.29
C SER A 890 -10.17 22.34 41.04
N SER A 891 -10.89 22.20 42.15
CA SER A 891 -10.88 20.99 42.98
C SER A 891 -11.65 19.85 42.30
N GLU A 892 -10.96 18.72 42.04
CA GLU A 892 -11.58 17.53 41.42
C GLU A 892 -12.73 16.96 42.26
N LYS A 893 -12.61 16.97 43.60
CA LYS A 893 -13.69 16.50 44.50
C LYS A 893 -14.94 17.37 44.39
N LYS A 894 -14.78 18.70 44.35
CA LYS A 894 -15.91 19.63 44.18
C LYS A 894 -16.51 19.53 42.78
N LEU A 895 -15.69 19.34 41.75
CA LEU A 895 -16.17 19.11 40.38
C LEU A 895 -17.05 17.86 40.27
N LYS A 896 -16.59 16.72 40.85
CA LYS A 896 -17.38 15.48 40.90
C LYS A 896 -18.74 15.68 41.58
N LEU A 897 -18.78 16.40 42.70
CA LEU A 897 -20.03 16.73 43.39
C LEU A 897 -20.97 17.58 42.52
N LEU A 898 -20.45 18.64 41.89
CA LEU A 898 -21.25 19.49 41.00
C LEU A 898 -21.80 18.72 39.79
N HIS A 899 -21.03 17.78 39.23
CA HIS A 899 -21.50 16.92 38.14
C HIS A 899 -22.62 15.98 38.60
N ALA A 900 -22.50 15.39 39.79
CA ALA A 900 -23.54 14.56 40.38
C ALA A 900 -24.83 15.35 40.65
N GLU A 901 -24.72 16.56 41.21
CA GLU A 901 -25.86 17.46 41.41
C GLU A 901 -26.54 17.86 40.09
N CYS A 902 -25.76 18.04 39.01
CA CYS A 902 -26.33 18.27 37.68
C CYS A 902 -27.05 17.01 37.19
N GLU A 903 -26.48 15.82 37.34
CA GLU A 903 -27.13 14.57 36.93
C GLU A 903 -28.47 14.37 37.64
N SER A 904 -28.53 14.61 38.95
CA SER A 904 -29.77 14.57 39.72
C SER A 904 -30.82 15.53 39.16
N LEU A 905 -30.42 16.76 38.82
CA LEU A 905 -31.33 17.75 38.20
C LEU A 905 -31.84 17.27 36.83
N PHE A 906 -30.98 16.66 36.00
CA PHE A 906 -31.39 16.09 34.71
C PHE A 906 -32.36 14.93 34.88
N ILE A 907 -32.15 14.09 35.89
CA ILE A 907 -33.02 12.97 36.22
C ILE A 907 -34.39 13.46 36.71
N GLU A 908 -34.40 14.49 37.55
CA GLU A 908 -35.62 15.12 38.04
C GLU A 908 -36.36 15.81 36.90
N GLU A 909 -35.75 16.80 36.25
CA GLU A 909 -36.41 17.62 35.25
C GLU A 909 -36.62 16.90 33.91
N LEU A 910 -35.84 15.86 33.61
CA LEU A 910 -35.96 15.01 32.42
C LEU A 910 -36.15 15.80 31.09
N PRO A 911 -35.19 16.64 30.68
CA PRO A 911 -35.29 17.42 29.42
C PRO A 911 -35.25 16.55 28.16
N MET A 912 -34.71 15.34 28.27
CA MET A 912 -34.77 14.27 27.29
C MET A 912 -34.78 12.94 28.03
N ALA A 913 -35.35 11.89 27.46
CA ALA A 913 -35.36 10.58 28.08
C ALA A 913 -34.24 9.71 27.48
N PRO A 914 -33.30 9.18 28.29
CA PRO A 914 -32.33 8.20 27.82
C PRO A 914 -33.03 6.94 27.30
N LEU A 915 -32.58 6.39 26.17
CA LEU A 915 -33.16 5.20 25.55
C LEU A 915 -32.19 4.02 25.61
N ILE A 916 -31.14 4.10 24.79
CA ILE A 916 -30.17 3.03 24.57
C ILE A 916 -28.79 3.64 24.32
N TYR A 917 -27.76 2.85 24.49
CA TYR A 917 -26.43 3.17 24.02
C TYR A 917 -25.81 1.98 23.28
N THR A 918 -24.90 2.25 22.35
CA THR A 918 -24.09 1.22 21.68
C THR A 918 -22.61 1.48 21.94
N ARG A 919 -21.85 0.39 22.09
CA ARG A 919 -20.39 0.41 22.15
C ARG A 919 -19.81 -0.01 20.80
N THR A 920 -19.27 0.94 20.06
CA THR A 920 -18.64 0.72 18.76
C THR A 920 -17.16 0.42 18.96
N HIS A 921 -16.69 -0.73 18.50
CA HIS A 921 -15.29 -1.15 18.68
C HIS A 921 -14.60 -1.19 17.32
N SER A 922 -13.28 -1.30 17.28
CA SER A 922 -12.58 -1.81 16.10
C SER A 922 -12.15 -3.26 16.36
N LEU A 923 -12.01 -4.08 15.30
CA LEU A 923 -11.36 -5.38 15.41
C LEU A 923 -9.90 -5.23 14.95
N THR A 924 -8.97 -5.79 15.71
CA THR A 924 -7.56 -5.85 15.34
C THR A 924 -7.07 -7.28 15.33
N GLN A 925 -6.04 -7.55 14.54
CA GLN A 925 -5.25 -8.79 14.66
C GLN A 925 -4.67 -8.90 16.08
N GLN A 926 -4.36 -10.12 16.53
CA GLN A 926 -3.82 -10.34 17.88
C GLN A 926 -2.44 -9.72 18.05
N GLU A 927 -1.68 -9.72 16.97
CA GLU A 927 -0.33 -9.21 16.85
C GLU A 927 -0.29 -7.68 17.07
N VAL A 928 -1.39 -6.96 16.83
CA VAL A 928 -1.44 -5.50 17.06
C VAL A 928 -1.56 -5.21 18.57
N ALA A 929 -0.52 -4.62 19.16
CA ALA A 929 -0.41 -4.41 20.60
C ALA A 929 -1.33 -3.30 21.13
N LEU A 930 -1.41 -2.17 20.42
CA LEU A 930 -2.06 -0.96 20.93
C LEU A 930 -2.42 0.01 19.79
N TRP A 931 -3.46 -0.29 19.02
CA TRP A 931 -4.03 0.71 18.10
C TRP A 931 -4.74 1.80 18.89
N PRO A 932 -4.57 3.08 18.61
CA PRO A 932 -5.48 4.07 19.16
C PRO A 932 -6.86 3.88 18.49
N GLY A 933 -7.74 3.12 19.13
CA GLY A 933 -9.14 3.04 18.71
C GLY A 933 -9.81 4.41 18.74
N PRO A 934 -11.00 4.56 18.16
CA PRO A 934 -11.69 5.84 17.99
C PRO A 934 -12.28 6.38 19.30
N LYS A 935 -11.54 6.32 20.41
CA LYS A 935 -11.90 7.10 21.59
C LYS A 935 -11.71 8.56 21.24
N LEU A 936 -12.82 9.17 20.83
CA LEU A 936 -12.98 10.60 20.63
C LEU A 936 -12.21 10.99 19.35
N SER A 937 -12.75 11.91 18.57
CA SER A 937 -12.11 12.50 17.38
C SER A 937 -10.86 13.35 17.74
N ALA A 938 -10.14 12.96 18.79
CA ALA A 938 -9.05 13.64 19.43
C ALA A 938 -7.72 12.90 19.18
N GLN A 939 -6.65 13.69 19.17
CA GLN A 939 -5.30 13.23 18.88
C GLN A 939 -4.77 12.24 19.90
N PHE A 940 -4.16 11.15 19.45
CA PHE A 940 -3.81 10.00 20.28
C PHE A 940 -2.30 9.68 20.25
N ASN A 941 -1.84 9.04 21.32
CA ASN A 941 -0.44 8.65 21.48
C ASN A 941 -0.14 7.33 20.75
N LEU A 942 0.74 7.39 19.74
CA LEU A 942 1.15 6.26 18.90
C LEU A 942 2.37 5.49 19.41
N ARG A 943 3.00 5.92 20.51
CA ARG A 943 4.27 5.33 21.01
C ARG A 943 4.18 3.85 21.35
N ASN A 944 2.97 3.39 21.70
CA ASN A 944 2.72 1.99 22.02
C ASN A 944 2.08 1.22 20.86
N CYS A 945 1.90 1.83 19.69
CA CYS A 945 1.23 1.20 18.58
C CYS A 945 2.22 0.41 17.73
N TYR A 946 2.26 -0.91 17.86
CA TYR A 946 3.15 -1.77 17.07
C TYR A 946 2.51 -3.14 16.85
N LYS A 947 3.03 -3.87 15.86
CA LYS A 947 2.73 -5.27 15.58
C LYS A 947 3.80 -6.14 16.23
N GLN A 948 3.38 -6.99 17.16
CA GLN A 948 4.21 -8.02 17.77
C GLN A 948 4.51 -9.08 16.73
N ASP A 949 5.78 -9.43 16.55
CA ASP A 949 6.17 -10.57 15.72
C ASP A 949 5.59 -11.84 16.35
N SER A 950 4.85 -12.62 15.54
CA SER A 950 4.20 -13.87 15.92
C SER A 950 5.17 -15.03 16.06
#